data_AF-A0A3D2GQF9-F1
#
_entry.id   AF-A0A3D2GQF9-F1
#
_cell.length_a   1.000
_cell.length_b   1.000
_cell.length_c   1.000
_cell.angle_alpha   90.00
_cell.angle_beta   90.00
_cell.angle_gamma   90.00
#
_symmetry.space_group_name_H-M   'P 1'
#
loop_
_entity.id
_entity.type
_entity.pdbx_description
1 polymer ?
#
loop_
_entity_poly.entity_id
_entity_poly.type
_entity_poly.pdbx_seq_one_letter_code
_entity_poly.pdbx_strand_id
1 'polypeptide(L)'
;MAETSDQDGQTMSSPGGKPVVLITGAAGSIGRALCDALTDRYDVVGLDIECDGTDFPCLEMDITNPASVELALTKVAEQFGTSFAAVIHLAAYFDFTGKDHPMYQAVNVDGTRHLVRALQHYTVERFIYSGTMLVHEPVKPGELITEEQPIAPKWAYPQSKAAAEEVIRNEAGDMPYTLLHLAGLYDDKTAVPTLSNQIARIYERELKSHVYAGDFSAGQSMLHREDMINAMQRVVDRRQELPEQTTILIGEPEGVSYERLQERIGNLIHGEKEWRTISLPQPLAKLGSAVEVASEPVVPDAIDDGEKPFIRPFMIDMAEDHYALDIARARDLLGWEPKHNLHDDLESLIATLKDDAHGWYQANGITPPPWLRHAEEHGDDGETVRSNHERLYRHQHQQNLWAHFLNMGVGSWLITAPLLMGYETTAMTVSDIVSGIALIIFSFISLSWRMGWARWASAIIGCWLLMAPLVFWAPSALAYHSGTLCGMLAIGLAVLTRPAPGVSAVASQTGPTIPPGWDFSPSDWLQRLPIILLAFIGLHVSRYLAAYQLGYIDTVWEPFFTGPASPEKNGTEEIITSSVSEAWPVPDAGLGAVTYMLEILIGFIGSRQRWRTMPWLVLIFGIMIVPLGAVSITFIIIQPIILDTWCTLCLIAASAMLLQIPYSLDELVATTQFLIRRKTQGHSLLRTLFVGDTDDGRDELPPENEFTATPLAIIKDTWTGGISLPWTLALTMLVGIWLMFTRLTLDSSGDMANAEHLIGAMVLTVAVTAMADVARPVRFLNILFAAGLLIVPFVYGITGLHLVATIVAGIAIILLSLPKGRITGSYGSYSRFIV
;
A
#
# COMPACT_ATOMS: atom_id res chain seq x y z
N MET A 1 26.90 -1.53 89.82
CA MET A 1 28.17 -1.74 89.11
C MET A 1 27.91 -2.91 88.17
N ALA A 2 27.40 -2.69 86.97
CA ALA A 2 28.08 -2.11 85.80
C ALA A 2 29.29 -2.97 85.40
N GLU A 3 29.16 -3.69 84.28
CA GLU A 3 30.15 -3.62 83.20
C GLU A 3 29.55 -4.20 81.91
N THR A 4 29.70 -3.38 80.87
CA THR A 4 29.37 -3.52 79.45
C THR A 4 30.29 -4.53 78.77
N SER A 5 29.77 -5.30 77.82
CA SER A 5 30.60 -5.90 76.76
C SER A 5 29.95 -5.60 75.40
N ASP A 6 30.59 -4.70 74.66
CA ASP A 6 30.40 -4.48 73.24
C ASP A 6 30.52 -5.82 72.48
N GLN A 7 29.55 -6.09 71.61
CA GLN A 7 29.70 -7.03 70.51
C GLN A 7 29.51 -6.25 69.22
N ASP A 8 30.63 -5.88 68.61
CA ASP A 8 30.71 -5.45 67.22
C ASP A 8 30.17 -6.56 66.31
N GLY A 9 29.12 -6.24 65.56
CA GLY A 9 28.60 -7.07 64.48
C GLY A 9 29.53 -7.03 63.27
N GLN A 10 30.38 -8.04 63.14
CA GLN A 10 31.15 -8.28 61.91
C GLN A 10 30.20 -8.71 60.78
N THR A 11 30.02 -7.83 59.81
CA THR A 11 29.45 -8.13 58.49
C THR A 11 30.39 -9.11 57.77
N MET A 12 29.93 -10.35 57.54
CA MET A 12 30.64 -11.30 56.68
C MET A 12 30.54 -10.82 55.23
N SER A 13 31.70 -10.46 54.65
CA SER A 13 31.85 -9.99 53.27
C SER A 13 31.73 -11.14 52.25
N SER A 14 31.18 -10.83 51.06
CA SER A 14 31.09 -11.71 49.90
C SER A 14 32.45 -12.22 49.41
N PRO A 15 32.52 -13.25 48.54
CA PRO A 15 33.78 -13.80 48.02
C PRO A 15 34.69 -12.78 47.29
N GLY A 16 34.15 -11.63 46.85
CA GLY A 16 34.86 -10.54 46.16
C GLY A 16 35.13 -9.28 47.01
N GLY A 17 34.60 -9.20 48.24
CA GLY A 17 34.73 -8.03 49.12
C GLY A 17 33.90 -6.81 48.73
N LYS A 18 33.15 -6.86 47.62
CA LYS A 18 32.23 -5.80 47.19
C LYS A 18 30.84 -6.01 47.81
N PRO A 19 30.06 -4.94 48.07
CA PRO A 19 28.67 -5.09 48.50
C PRO A 19 27.81 -5.72 47.38
N VAL A 20 26.81 -6.52 47.76
CA VAL A 20 25.98 -7.27 46.82
C VAL A 20 24.75 -6.46 46.39
N VAL A 21 24.45 -6.44 45.10
CA VAL A 21 23.23 -5.83 44.54
C VAL A 21 22.43 -6.88 43.77
N LEU A 22 21.16 -7.05 44.15
CA LEU A 22 20.24 -7.96 43.44
C LEU A 22 19.39 -7.17 42.45
N ILE A 23 19.19 -7.69 41.25
CA ILE A 23 18.35 -7.05 40.22
C ILE A 23 17.34 -8.06 39.72
N THR A 24 16.04 -7.80 39.90
CA THR A 24 15.00 -8.63 39.25
C THR A 24 14.69 -8.06 37.86
N GLY A 25 14.35 -8.90 36.89
CA GLY A 25 14.18 -8.45 35.50
C GLY A 25 15.53 -8.13 34.86
N ALA A 26 16.60 -8.78 35.34
CA ALA A 26 17.98 -8.49 34.95
C ALA A 26 18.28 -8.85 33.49
N ALA A 27 17.59 -9.83 32.91
CA ALA A 27 17.80 -10.23 31.52
C ALA A 27 17.10 -9.28 30.52
N GLY A 28 16.23 -8.37 31.00
CA GLY A 28 15.61 -7.32 30.19
C GLY A 28 16.58 -6.20 29.80
N SER A 29 16.17 -5.33 28.87
CA SER A 29 16.99 -4.22 28.33
C SER A 29 17.54 -3.29 29.42
N ILE A 30 16.68 -2.85 30.35
CA ILE A 30 17.07 -2.00 31.48
C ILE A 30 17.97 -2.77 32.46
N GLY A 31 17.62 -4.03 32.75
CA GLY A 31 18.33 -4.88 33.69
C GLY A 31 19.79 -5.10 33.28
N ARG A 32 20.03 -5.45 32.01
CA ARG A 32 21.38 -5.66 31.45
C ARG A 32 22.22 -4.40 31.57
N ALA A 33 21.66 -3.24 31.17
CA ALA A 33 22.38 -1.97 31.24
C ALA A 33 22.73 -1.57 32.68
N LEU A 34 21.86 -1.86 33.66
CA LEU A 34 22.15 -1.63 35.08
C LEU A 34 23.19 -2.62 35.63
N CYS A 35 23.14 -3.90 35.24
CA CYS A 35 24.14 -4.88 35.63
C CYS A 35 25.54 -4.44 35.19
N ASP A 36 25.68 -4.06 33.92
CA ASP A 36 26.94 -3.58 33.36
C ASP A 36 27.43 -2.32 34.09
N ALA A 37 26.53 -1.40 34.39
CA ALA A 37 26.86 -0.14 35.06
C ALA A 37 27.23 -0.29 36.55
N LEU A 38 26.88 -1.40 37.20
CA LEU A 38 27.09 -1.61 38.64
C LEU A 38 28.23 -2.60 38.95
N THR A 39 28.61 -3.48 38.02
CA THR A 39 29.58 -4.57 38.23
C THR A 39 30.97 -4.10 38.70
N ASP A 40 31.38 -2.88 38.30
CA ASP A 40 32.67 -2.32 38.73
C ASP A 40 32.75 -2.07 40.23
N ARG A 41 31.62 -1.75 40.87
CA ARG A 41 31.55 -1.33 42.28
C ARG A 41 30.84 -2.33 43.20
N TYR A 42 30.00 -3.18 42.62
CA TYR A 42 29.15 -4.12 43.36
C TYR A 42 29.27 -5.54 42.80
N ASP A 43 29.05 -6.53 43.66
CA ASP A 43 28.77 -7.90 43.20
C ASP A 43 27.30 -7.96 42.77
N VAL A 44 27.06 -7.88 41.46
CA VAL A 44 25.70 -7.84 40.90
C VAL A 44 25.19 -9.25 40.63
N VAL A 45 23.99 -9.56 41.10
CA VAL A 45 23.30 -10.83 40.85
C VAL A 45 21.92 -10.57 40.25
N GLY A 46 21.70 -11.11 39.07
CA GLY A 46 20.43 -11.04 38.35
C GLY A 46 19.44 -12.12 38.80
N LEU A 47 18.16 -11.78 38.76
CA LEU A 47 17.03 -12.68 38.94
C LEU A 47 16.05 -12.46 37.78
N ASP A 48 15.75 -13.51 37.02
CA ASP A 48 14.84 -13.41 35.88
C ASP A 48 14.15 -14.74 35.59
N ILE A 49 13.07 -14.75 34.80
CA ILE A 49 12.40 -16.00 34.40
C ILE A 49 13.27 -16.82 33.45
N GLU A 50 14.15 -16.16 32.69
CA GLU A 50 15.08 -16.75 31.74
C GLU A 50 16.41 -16.00 31.82
N CYS A 51 17.49 -16.71 32.15
CA CYS A 51 18.82 -16.14 32.32
C CYS A 51 19.76 -16.41 31.13
N ASP A 52 19.27 -17.06 30.07
CA ASP A 52 20.07 -17.44 28.92
C ASP A 52 20.69 -16.21 28.22
N GLY A 53 21.98 -16.33 27.88
CA GLY A 53 22.74 -15.26 27.22
C GLY A 53 23.02 -14.04 28.09
N THR A 54 23.03 -14.16 29.42
CA THR A 54 23.55 -13.12 30.32
C THR A 54 25.05 -13.31 30.58
N ASP A 55 25.80 -12.21 30.59
CA ASP A 55 27.26 -12.20 30.87
C ASP A 55 27.59 -11.96 32.36
N PHE A 56 26.56 -11.92 33.21
CA PHE A 56 26.65 -11.71 34.66
C PHE A 56 25.96 -12.86 35.41
N PRO A 57 26.27 -13.08 36.70
CA PRO A 57 25.59 -14.10 37.50
C PRO A 57 24.07 -13.85 37.51
N CYS A 58 23.29 -14.80 36.98
CA CYS A 58 21.83 -14.72 36.92
C CYS A 58 21.23 -16.05 37.40
N LEU A 59 20.19 -15.97 38.25
CA LEU A 59 19.45 -17.12 38.74
C LEU A 59 18.00 -17.06 38.26
N GLU A 60 17.52 -18.19 37.74
CA GLU A 60 16.13 -18.32 37.31
C GLU A 60 15.18 -18.17 38.51
N MET A 61 14.20 -17.29 38.36
CA MET A 61 13.19 -16.98 39.37
C MET A 61 11.88 -16.58 38.70
N ASP A 62 10.85 -17.41 38.88
CA ASP A 62 9.47 -17.04 38.57
C ASP A 62 8.87 -16.27 39.76
N ILE A 63 8.73 -14.96 39.60
CA ILE A 63 8.21 -14.08 40.65
C ILE A 63 6.73 -14.38 41.00
N THR A 64 5.98 -15.01 40.10
CA THR A 64 4.58 -15.40 40.36
C THR A 64 4.49 -16.58 41.33
N ASN A 65 5.59 -17.31 41.55
CA ASN A 65 5.65 -18.48 42.41
C ASN A 65 6.47 -18.18 43.68
N PRO A 66 5.85 -18.09 44.87
CA PRO A 66 6.55 -17.75 46.11
C PRO A 66 7.67 -18.73 46.46
N ALA A 67 7.49 -20.03 46.20
CA ALA A 67 8.52 -21.04 46.45
C ALA A 67 9.73 -20.87 45.51
N SER A 68 9.51 -20.36 44.29
CA SER A 68 10.60 -20.04 43.36
C SER A 68 11.41 -18.84 43.86
N VAL A 69 10.75 -17.82 44.39
CA VAL A 69 11.40 -16.63 44.97
C VAL A 69 12.25 -17.02 46.18
N GLU A 70 11.69 -17.80 47.10
CA GLU A 70 12.43 -18.28 48.29
C GLU A 70 13.65 -19.12 47.91
N LEU A 71 13.50 -20.04 46.94
CA LEU A 71 14.60 -20.87 46.46
C LEU A 71 15.71 -20.04 45.80
N ALA A 72 15.34 -19.06 44.97
CA ALA A 72 16.31 -18.19 44.31
C ALA A 72 17.10 -17.37 45.34
N LEU A 73 16.43 -16.73 46.29
CA LEU A 73 17.08 -15.95 47.36
C LEU A 73 17.95 -16.83 48.28
N THR A 74 17.53 -18.06 48.56
CA THR A 74 18.35 -19.02 49.33
C THR A 74 19.66 -19.32 48.60
N LYS A 75 19.59 -19.60 47.28
CA LYS A 75 20.79 -19.83 46.45
C LYS A 75 21.70 -18.61 46.36
N VAL A 76 21.11 -17.40 46.25
CA VAL A 76 21.86 -16.14 46.31
C VAL A 76 22.58 -16.05 47.66
N ALA A 77 21.89 -16.31 48.76
CA ALA A 77 22.46 -16.19 50.09
C ALA A 77 23.58 -17.20 50.37
N GLU A 78 23.46 -18.43 49.84
CA GLU A 78 24.51 -19.45 49.90
C GLU A 78 25.81 -19.02 49.19
N GLN A 79 25.69 -18.27 48.09
CA GLN A 79 26.83 -17.88 47.25
C GLN A 79 27.40 -16.50 47.59
N PHE A 80 26.55 -15.55 47.96
CA PHE A 80 26.89 -14.13 48.09
C PHE A 80 26.65 -13.56 49.50
N GLY A 81 26.03 -14.33 50.40
CA GLY A 81 25.72 -13.93 51.78
C GLY A 81 24.31 -13.36 51.95
N THR A 82 23.91 -13.15 53.20
CA THR A 82 22.54 -12.76 53.60
C THR A 82 22.32 -11.24 53.69
N SER A 83 23.29 -10.43 53.25
CA SER A 83 23.23 -8.97 53.31
C SER A 83 23.40 -8.35 51.93
N PHE A 84 22.45 -7.51 51.54
CA PHE A 84 22.36 -6.89 50.23
C PHE A 84 22.40 -5.37 50.38
N ALA A 85 23.32 -4.72 49.67
CA ALA A 85 23.40 -3.27 49.61
C ALA A 85 22.16 -2.68 48.93
N ALA A 86 21.67 -3.32 47.87
CA ALA A 86 20.40 -2.95 47.28
C ALA A 86 19.71 -4.13 46.61
N VAL A 87 18.38 -4.06 46.56
CA VAL A 87 17.57 -4.90 45.67
C VAL A 87 16.81 -3.99 44.72
N ILE A 88 17.13 -4.04 43.43
CA ILE A 88 16.50 -3.26 42.37
C ILE A 88 15.41 -4.12 41.72
N HIS A 89 14.16 -3.73 41.91
CA HIS A 89 13.01 -4.45 41.41
C HIS A 89 12.50 -3.85 40.08
N LEU A 90 12.90 -4.46 38.96
CA LEU A 90 12.47 -4.09 37.59
C LEU A 90 11.45 -5.07 36.99
N ALA A 91 11.30 -6.27 37.55
CA ALA A 91 10.41 -7.29 36.97
C ALA A 91 8.96 -6.82 37.00
N ALA A 92 8.36 -6.70 35.81
CA ALA A 92 6.97 -6.31 35.64
C ALA A 92 6.44 -6.82 34.31
N TYR A 93 5.15 -7.15 34.28
CA TYR A 93 4.37 -7.30 33.06
C TYR A 93 3.92 -5.91 32.57
N PHE A 94 4.12 -5.66 31.29
CA PHE A 94 3.70 -4.43 30.60
C PHE A 94 3.07 -4.78 29.26
N ASP A 95 1.90 -4.20 29.01
CA ASP A 95 1.21 -4.30 27.73
C ASP A 95 0.51 -2.98 27.40
N PHE A 96 0.62 -2.54 26.15
CA PHE A 96 0.04 -1.28 25.68
C PHE A 96 -1.39 -1.42 25.15
N THR A 97 -2.06 -2.55 25.39
CA THR A 97 -3.43 -2.75 24.88
C THR A 97 -4.50 -1.92 25.58
N GLY A 98 -4.19 -1.39 26.77
CA GLY A 98 -5.12 -0.68 27.65
C GLY A 98 -6.17 -1.58 28.32
N LYS A 99 -6.12 -2.89 28.08
CA LYS A 99 -7.00 -3.86 28.75
C LYS A 99 -6.34 -4.37 30.02
N ASP A 100 -7.18 -4.68 31.00
CA ASP A 100 -6.73 -5.44 32.15
C ASP A 100 -6.30 -6.86 31.72
N HIS A 101 -5.28 -7.39 32.38
CA HIS A 101 -4.70 -8.68 32.10
C HIS A 101 -4.30 -9.35 33.42
N PRO A 102 -4.58 -10.66 33.63
CA PRO A 102 -4.28 -11.33 34.88
C PRO A 102 -2.81 -11.24 35.32
N MET A 103 -1.89 -11.08 34.36
CA MET A 103 -0.46 -10.91 34.65
C MET A 103 -0.14 -9.59 35.36
N TYR A 104 -0.96 -8.54 35.24
CA TYR A 104 -0.77 -7.33 36.05
C TYR A 104 -0.90 -7.65 37.54
N GLN A 105 -1.93 -8.42 37.91
CA GLN A 105 -2.10 -8.87 39.28
C GLN A 105 -0.99 -9.87 39.68
N ALA A 106 -0.79 -10.92 38.88
CA ALA A 106 0.13 -12.02 39.22
C ALA A 106 1.61 -11.60 39.28
N VAL A 107 2.08 -10.78 38.32
CA VAL A 107 3.49 -10.37 38.24
C VAL A 107 3.72 -9.07 39.01
N ASN A 108 2.96 -8.00 38.72
CA ASN A 108 3.29 -6.68 39.26
C ASN A 108 2.89 -6.56 40.73
N VAL A 109 1.73 -7.09 41.12
CA VAL A 109 1.22 -6.91 42.50
C VAL A 109 1.64 -8.08 43.38
N ASP A 110 1.23 -9.30 43.05
CA ASP A 110 1.50 -10.49 43.86
C ASP A 110 2.97 -10.91 43.79
N GLY A 111 3.61 -10.76 42.63
CA GLY A 111 5.05 -10.98 42.51
C GLY A 111 5.89 -10.03 43.38
N THR A 112 5.56 -8.73 43.37
CA THR A 112 6.17 -7.76 44.30
C THR A 112 5.95 -8.18 45.75
N ARG A 113 4.75 -8.65 46.09
CA ARG A 113 4.42 -9.14 47.44
C ARG A 113 5.28 -10.32 47.85
N HIS A 114 5.43 -11.31 46.98
CA HIS A 114 6.27 -12.49 47.23
C HIS A 114 7.72 -12.08 47.49
N LEU A 115 8.26 -11.20 46.65
CA LEU A 115 9.63 -10.71 46.76
C LEU A 115 9.85 -9.92 48.06
N VAL A 116 9.00 -8.93 48.34
CA VAL A 116 9.12 -8.09 49.54
C VAL A 116 9.03 -8.93 50.81
N ARG A 117 8.10 -9.90 50.88
CA ARG A 117 7.99 -10.80 52.04
C ARG A 117 9.22 -11.68 52.21
N ALA A 118 9.71 -12.29 51.13
CA ALA A 118 10.86 -13.17 51.21
C ALA A 118 12.14 -12.40 51.61
N LEU A 119 12.28 -11.15 51.18
CA LEU A 119 13.41 -10.29 51.53
C LEU A 119 13.46 -9.90 53.02
N GLN A 120 12.35 -9.98 53.76
CA GLN A 120 12.34 -9.70 55.21
C GLN A 120 13.21 -10.67 56.03
N HIS A 121 13.58 -11.83 55.46
CA HIS A 121 14.49 -12.78 56.09
C HIS A 121 15.98 -12.42 55.92
N TYR A 122 16.28 -11.36 55.17
CA TYR A 122 17.64 -10.94 54.81
C TYR A 122 17.88 -9.48 55.24
N THR A 123 19.15 -9.07 55.30
CA THR A 123 19.52 -7.68 55.58
C THR A 123 19.60 -6.90 54.28
N VAL A 124 18.55 -6.15 53.94
CA VAL A 124 18.51 -5.27 52.76
C VAL A 124 18.72 -3.82 53.19
N GLU A 125 19.83 -3.19 52.78
CA GLU A 125 20.09 -1.78 53.09
C GLU A 125 19.14 -0.83 52.32
N ARG A 126 18.69 -1.23 51.13
CA ARG A 126 17.68 -0.49 50.35
C ARG A 126 16.97 -1.34 49.31
N PHE A 127 15.64 -1.35 49.34
CA PHE A 127 14.80 -1.86 48.26
C PHE A 127 14.45 -0.72 47.29
N ILE A 128 14.71 -0.88 45.99
CA ILE A 128 14.49 0.15 44.97
C ILE A 128 13.44 -0.36 43.99
N TYR A 129 12.31 0.32 43.90
CA TYR A 129 11.23 -0.07 42.99
C TYR A 129 11.18 0.85 41.77
N SER A 130 11.19 0.23 40.58
CA SER A 130 10.97 0.95 39.31
C SER A 130 9.48 1.17 39.07
N GLY A 131 8.95 2.26 39.64
CA GLY A 131 7.59 2.75 39.40
C GLY A 131 7.47 3.56 38.11
N THR A 132 6.43 4.38 38.02
CA THR A 132 6.18 5.25 36.85
C THR A 132 5.52 6.54 37.28
N MET A 133 5.85 7.68 36.66
CA MET A 133 5.17 8.95 36.93
C MET A 133 3.67 8.92 36.59
N LEU A 134 3.23 8.00 35.73
CA LEU A 134 1.83 7.86 35.30
C LEU A 134 0.88 7.41 36.42
N VAL A 135 1.39 7.11 37.62
CA VAL A 135 0.57 6.87 38.81
C VAL A 135 -0.08 8.16 39.32
N HIS A 136 0.52 9.32 39.04
CA HIS A 136 0.01 10.61 39.47
C HIS A 136 -1.15 11.11 38.61
N GLU A 137 -2.03 11.90 39.23
CA GLU A 137 -3.02 12.69 38.54
C GLU A 137 -2.33 13.73 37.64
N PRO A 138 -2.68 13.80 36.34
CA PRO A 138 -2.07 14.74 35.41
C PRO A 138 -2.41 16.19 35.79
N VAL A 139 -1.50 17.10 35.45
CA VAL A 139 -1.64 18.54 35.71
C VAL A 139 -1.98 19.28 34.43
N LYS A 140 -2.10 20.60 34.47
CA LYS A 140 -2.28 21.42 33.26
C LYS A 140 -0.94 21.95 32.73
N PRO A 141 -0.84 22.28 31.43
CA PRO A 141 0.32 22.97 30.89
C PRO A 141 0.72 24.20 31.74
N GLY A 142 1.98 24.22 32.19
CA GLY A 142 2.53 25.26 33.07
C GLY A 142 2.56 24.92 34.57
N GLU A 143 1.95 23.80 34.98
CA GLU A 143 2.06 23.24 36.33
C GLU A 143 3.08 22.09 36.35
N LEU A 144 3.63 21.76 37.53
CA LEU A 144 4.57 20.67 37.73
C LEU A 144 4.01 19.65 38.72
N ILE A 145 4.25 18.36 38.45
CA ILE A 145 3.98 17.25 39.34
C ILE A 145 5.10 17.16 40.36
N THR A 146 4.73 17.18 41.65
CA THR A 146 5.63 16.87 42.77
C THR A 146 5.28 15.49 43.34
N GLU A 147 6.11 14.94 44.22
CA GLU A 147 5.83 13.64 44.84
C GLU A 147 4.60 13.62 45.77
N GLU A 148 4.06 14.79 46.12
CA GLU A 148 2.82 14.95 46.88
C GLU A 148 1.56 14.94 45.99
N GLN A 149 1.74 14.96 44.67
CA GLN A 149 0.63 14.94 43.72
C GLN A 149 -0.24 13.69 43.94
N PRO A 150 -1.58 13.81 43.93
CA PRO A 150 -2.48 12.66 44.14
C PRO A 150 -2.17 11.49 43.22
N ILE A 151 -2.29 10.26 43.74
CA ILE A 151 -2.14 9.03 42.96
C ILE A 151 -3.50 8.68 42.35
N ALA A 152 -3.65 8.90 41.04
CA ALA A 152 -4.90 8.69 40.30
C ALA A 152 -4.64 8.12 38.88
N PRO A 153 -4.09 6.89 38.77
CA PRO A 153 -3.77 6.29 37.49
C PRO A 153 -5.01 5.99 36.64
N LYS A 154 -4.98 6.39 35.36
CA LYS A 154 -6.15 6.33 34.46
C LYS A 154 -6.36 5.02 33.72
N TRP A 155 -5.38 4.11 33.71
CA TRP A 155 -5.43 2.87 32.93
C TRP A 155 -4.69 1.72 33.62
N ALA A 156 -4.89 0.49 33.13
CA ALA A 156 -4.53 -0.75 33.82
C ALA A 156 -3.04 -0.84 34.23
N TYR A 157 -2.11 -0.43 33.36
CA TYR A 157 -0.69 -0.53 33.67
C TYR A 157 -0.28 0.35 34.87
N PRO A 158 -0.48 1.68 34.88
CA PRO A 158 -0.16 2.48 36.06
C PRO A 158 -1.00 2.13 37.30
N GLN A 159 -2.23 1.62 37.13
CA GLN A 159 -3.02 1.08 38.23
C GLN A 159 -2.29 -0.10 38.90
N SER A 160 -1.74 -1.02 38.11
CA SER A 160 -0.95 -2.14 38.65
C SER A 160 0.33 -1.70 39.34
N LYS A 161 1.00 -0.64 38.82
CA LYS A 161 2.21 -0.07 39.43
C LYS A 161 1.90 0.60 40.77
N ALA A 162 0.81 1.37 40.85
CA ALA A 162 0.35 1.98 42.10
C ALA A 162 -0.06 0.92 43.14
N ALA A 163 -0.72 -0.17 42.71
CA ALA A 163 -1.07 -1.28 43.61
C ALA A 163 0.19 -2.00 44.15
N ALA A 164 1.23 -2.15 43.35
CA ALA A 164 2.51 -2.69 43.80
C ALA A 164 3.22 -1.75 44.79
N GLU A 165 3.14 -0.42 44.59
CA GLU A 165 3.62 0.54 45.58
C GLU A 165 2.88 0.42 46.92
N GLU A 166 1.57 0.21 46.90
CA GLU A 166 0.78 -0.03 48.10
C GLU A 166 1.22 -1.32 48.82
N VAL A 167 1.52 -2.39 48.08
CA VAL A 167 2.13 -3.61 48.64
C VAL A 167 3.45 -3.30 49.34
N ILE A 168 4.35 -2.56 48.69
CA ILE A 168 5.65 -2.21 49.28
C ILE A 168 5.46 -1.37 50.55
N ARG A 169 4.61 -0.34 50.50
CA ARG A 169 4.32 0.53 51.65
C ARG A 169 3.76 -0.24 52.85
N ASN A 170 2.90 -1.23 52.59
CA ASN A 170 2.23 -1.99 53.64
C ASN A 170 3.05 -3.18 54.17
N GLU A 171 3.97 -3.72 53.37
CA GLU A 171 4.61 -5.01 53.66
C GLU A 171 6.13 -4.97 53.70
N ALA A 172 6.78 -3.83 53.44
CA ALA A 172 8.24 -3.72 53.61
C ALA A 172 8.70 -3.88 55.07
N GLY A 173 7.82 -3.66 56.05
CA GLY A 173 8.20 -3.67 57.47
C GLY A 173 9.25 -2.59 57.76
N ASP A 174 10.35 -2.98 58.41
CA ASP A 174 11.47 -2.09 58.71
C ASP A 174 12.48 -1.96 57.55
N MET A 175 12.25 -2.64 56.41
CA MET A 175 13.13 -2.59 55.24
C MET A 175 13.05 -1.20 54.58
N PRO A 176 14.16 -0.44 54.49
CA PRO A 176 14.17 0.85 53.81
C PRO A 176 13.89 0.68 52.32
N TYR A 177 13.07 1.56 51.74
CA TYR A 177 12.75 1.52 50.32
C TYR A 177 12.75 2.89 49.64
N THR A 178 12.96 2.87 48.33
CA THR A 178 12.86 4.02 47.43
C THR A 178 11.95 3.65 46.27
N LEU A 179 10.87 4.42 46.09
CA LEU A 179 9.97 4.31 44.94
C LEU A 179 10.41 5.34 43.91
N LEU A 180 10.88 4.87 42.75
CA LEU A 180 11.28 5.75 41.65
C LEU A 180 10.13 5.89 40.66
N HIS A 181 9.57 7.09 40.58
CA HIS A 181 8.52 7.42 39.63
C HIS A 181 9.18 7.87 38.32
N LEU A 182 9.49 6.90 37.46
CA LEU A 182 10.23 7.13 36.23
C LEU A 182 9.32 7.69 35.12
N ALA A 183 9.86 8.65 34.36
CA ALA A 183 9.26 9.15 33.13
C ALA A 183 9.43 8.18 31.94
N GLY A 184 8.87 8.53 30.77
CA GLY A 184 8.93 7.69 29.57
C GLY A 184 10.36 7.52 29.05
N LEU A 185 10.82 6.28 28.90
CA LEU A 185 12.20 6.00 28.50
C LEU A 185 12.46 6.19 26.99
N TYR A 186 13.63 6.72 26.67
CA TYR A 186 14.19 6.71 25.31
C TYR A 186 15.71 6.60 25.33
N ASP A 187 16.29 6.26 24.18
CA ASP A 187 17.71 6.36 23.85
C ASP A 187 17.89 6.71 22.36
N ASP A 188 19.11 6.62 21.84
CA ASP A 188 19.42 6.89 20.43
C ASP A 188 18.75 5.96 19.41
N LYS A 189 18.13 4.86 19.86
CA LYS A 189 17.58 3.80 19.00
C LYS A 189 16.10 3.52 19.25
N THR A 190 15.66 3.59 20.50
CA THR A 190 14.36 3.14 20.97
C THR A 190 13.69 4.22 21.82
N ALA A 191 12.37 4.27 21.75
CA ALA A 191 11.56 5.15 22.58
C ALA A 191 10.29 4.45 23.05
N VAL A 192 9.61 5.03 24.03
CA VAL A 192 8.26 4.59 24.42
C VAL A 192 7.34 4.45 23.20
N PRO A 193 6.43 3.45 23.19
CA PRO A 193 5.59 3.16 22.03
C PRO A 193 4.83 4.37 21.47
N THR A 194 4.41 5.31 22.32
CA THR A 194 3.71 6.53 21.90
C THR A 194 4.57 7.44 21.03
N LEU A 195 5.83 7.63 21.39
CA LEU A 195 6.79 8.47 20.67
C LEU A 195 7.27 7.77 19.40
N SER A 196 7.63 6.48 19.47
CA SER A 196 8.09 5.74 18.30
C SER A 196 7.00 5.61 17.22
N ASN A 197 5.74 5.33 17.60
CA ASN A 197 4.62 5.34 16.66
C ASN A 197 4.29 6.74 16.12
N GLN A 198 4.61 7.81 16.87
CA GLN A 198 4.48 9.17 16.34
C GLN A 198 5.56 9.47 15.30
N ILE A 199 6.81 9.08 15.57
CA ILE A 199 7.93 9.20 14.64
C ILE A 199 7.63 8.42 13.35
N ALA A 200 7.21 7.16 13.43
CA ALA A 200 6.86 6.32 12.28
C ALA A 200 5.77 6.96 11.40
N ARG A 201 4.67 7.43 12.00
CA ARG A 201 3.59 8.10 11.24
C ARG A 201 4.05 9.37 10.53
N ILE A 202 4.94 10.15 11.16
CA ILE A 202 5.52 11.34 10.53
C ILE A 202 6.50 10.94 9.42
N TYR A 203 7.32 9.91 9.65
CA TYR A 203 8.25 9.35 8.67
C TYR A 203 7.54 8.95 7.37
N GLU A 204 6.40 8.27 7.51
CA GLU A 204 5.57 7.79 6.39
C GLU A 204 4.60 8.84 5.83
N ARG A 205 4.48 10.01 6.47
CA ARG A 205 3.51 11.07 6.16
C ARG A 205 2.06 10.57 6.14
N GLU A 206 1.72 9.70 7.08
CA GLU A 206 0.34 9.25 7.23
C GLU A 206 -0.60 10.43 7.49
N LEU A 207 -1.85 10.37 7.04
CA LEU A 207 -2.82 11.42 7.34
C LEU A 207 -2.95 11.68 8.85
N LYS A 208 -2.80 10.62 9.67
CA LYS A 208 -2.86 10.68 11.13
C LYS A 208 -1.70 11.46 11.77
N SER A 209 -0.60 11.68 11.04
CA SER A 209 0.51 12.49 11.54
C SER A 209 0.20 13.98 11.58
N HIS A 210 -0.92 14.41 10.97
CA HIS A 210 -1.35 15.81 10.93
C HIS A 210 -2.57 16.09 11.81
N VAL A 211 -3.03 15.11 12.60
CA VAL A 211 -4.17 15.26 13.49
C VAL A 211 -3.80 14.84 14.91
N TYR A 212 -4.25 15.60 15.88
CA TYR A 212 -4.07 15.32 17.30
C TYR A 212 -5.42 15.41 18.02
N ALA A 213 -5.66 14.54 19.00
CA ALA A 213 -6.91 14.55 19.74
C ALA A 213 -6.82 15.52 20.93
N GLY A 214 -7.60 16.60 20.92
CA GLY A 214 -7.62 17.58 22.01
C GLY A 214 -6.50 18.64 21.94
N ASP A 215 -6.12 19.15 23.10
CA ASP A 215 -5.06 20.14 23.30
C ASP A 215 -3.65 19.57 23.10
N PHE A 216 -2.96 20.04 22.06
CA PHE A 216 -1.60 19.63 21.70
C PHE A 216 -0.50 20.41 22.45
N SER A 217 -0.87 21.37 23.30
CA SER A 217 0.06 22.05 24.22
C SER A 217 0.45 21.18 25.42
N ALA A 218 -0.33 20.13 25.70
CA ALA A 218 0.04 19.06 26.62
C ALA A 218 1.28 18.31 26.12
N GLY A 219 1.91 17.58 27.03
CA GLY A 219 3.22 16.97 26.83
C GLY A 219 3.58 16.09 28.02
N GLN A 220 4.49 15.15 27.81
CA GLN A 220 4.93 14.22 28.84
C GLN A 220 6.44 14.31 29.01
N SER A 221 6.89 14.32 30.26
CA SER A 221 8.29 14.17 30.62
C SER A 221 8.83 12.84 30.12
N MET A 222 10.08 12.86 29.72
CA MET A 222 10.81 11.73 29.18
C MET A 222 12.11 11.56 29.96
N LEU A 223 12.75 10.41 29.82
CA LEU A 223 13.95 10.07 30.57
C LEU A 223 14.90 9.28 29.68
N HIS A 224 16.07 9.84 29.42
CA HIS A 224 17.10 9.13 28.69
C HIS A 224 17.62 7.93 29.50
N ARG A 225 17.90 6.81 28.82
CA ARG A 225 18.34 5.56 29.48
C ARG A 225 19.59 5.75 30.33
N GLU A 226 20.57 6.52 29.87
CA GLU A 226 21.80 6.77 30.64
C GLU A 226 21.54 7.58 31.92
N ASP A 227 20.63 8.55 31.85
CA ASP A 227 20.26 9.37 33.00
C ASP A 227 19.48 8.55 34.03
N MET A 228 18.65 7.62 33.57
CA MET A 228 17.96 6.65 34.43
C MET A 228 18.94 5.73 35.17
N ILE A 229 19.94 5.19 34.46
CA ILE A 229 21.01 4.37 35.05
C ILE A 229 21.76 5.20 36.10
N ASN A 230 22.11 6.45 35.78
CA ASN A 230 22.78 7.33 36.73
C ASN A 230 21.92 7.58 37.98
N ALA A 231 20.62 7.80 37.83
CA ALA A 231 19.71 7.97 38.96
C ALA A 231 19.70 6.75 39.87
N MET A 232 19.54 5.55 39.31
CA MET A 232 19.54 4.31 40.09
C MET A 232 20.87 4.06 40.78
N GLN A 233 22.00 4.26 40.09
CA GLN A 233 23.33 4.17 40.70
C GLN A 233 23.45 5.09 41.92
N ARG A 234 22.97 6.34 41.82
CA ARG A 234 23.04 7.28 42.93
C ARG A 234 22.16 6.90 44.11
N VAL A 235 21.00 6.28 43.87
CA VAL A 235 20.17 5.73 44.95
C VAL A 235 20.92 4.61 45.67
N VAL A 236 21.58 3.71 44.94
CA VAL A 236 22.40 2.64 45.53
C VAL A 236 23.59 3.22 46.29
N ASP A 237 24.30 4.19 45.72
CA ASP A 237 25.47 4.82 46.33
C ASP A 237 25.09 5.54 47.64
N ARG A 238 23.98 6.29 47.66
CA ARG A 238 23.50 7.09 48.80
C ARG A 238 22.49 6.38 49.70
N ARG A 239 22.32 5.06 49.54
CA ARG A 239 21.29 4.25 50.22
C ARG A 239 21.19 4.43 51.74
N GLN A 240 22.29 4.76 52.43
CA GLN A 240 22.34 4.98 53.87
C GLN A 240 22.00 6.43 54.29
N GLU A 241 22.04 7.38 53.34
CA GLU A 241 21.74 8.80 53.57
C GLU A 241 20.28 9.16 53.27
N LEU A 242 19.58 8.32 52.50
CA LEU A 242 18.20 8.54 52.09
C LEU A 242 17.22 8.25 53.24
N PRO A 243 16.10 8.98 53.35
CA PRO A 243 15.03 8.65 54.30
C PRO A 243 14.59 7.18 54.17
N GLU A 244 14.22 6.52 55.27
CA GLU A 244 13.85 5.09 55.27
C GLU A 244 12.79 4.76 54.22
N GLN A 245 11.80 5.66 54.07
CA GLN A 245 10.76 5.57 53.05
C GLN A 245 10.81 6.83 52.20
N THR A 246 11.08 6.68 50.91
CA THR A 246 11.15 7.84 50.01
C THR A 246 10.57 7.54 48.64
N THR A 247 9.93 8.55 48.06
CA THR A 247 9.44 8.57 46.68
C THR A 247 10.20 9.68 45.97
N ILE A 248 10.68 9.43 44.75
CA ILE A 248 11.46 10.39 43.96
C ILE A 248 11.00 10.34 42.50
N LEU A 249 10.67 11.50 41.93
CA LEU A 249 10.41 11.67 40.50
C LEU A 249 11.73 11.74 39.72
N ILE A 250 11.87 10.92 38.69
CA ILE A 250 13.05 10.88 37.83
C ILE A 250 12.60 11.02 36.37
N GLY A 251 13.01 12.12 35.76
CA GLY A 251 12.70 12.46 34.38
C GLY A 251 13.22 13.85 34.04
N GLU A 252 13.02 14.26 32.81
CA GLU A 252 13.25 15.63 32.38
C GLU A 252 12.20 16.56 33.01
N PRO A 253 12.58 17.75 33.50
CA PRO A 253 11.65 18.64 34.19
C PRO A 253 10.54 19.16 33.25
N GLU A 254 10.87 19.37 31.97
CA GLU A 254 9.93 19.84 30.96
C GLU A 254 9.23 18.67 30.26
N GLY A 255 7.90 18.70 30.23
CA GLY A 255 7.11 17.87 29.32
C GLY A 255 6.98 18.58 27.97
N VAL A 256 7.85 18.26 27.00
CA VAL A 256 7.82 18.88 25.67
C VAL A 256 6.43 18.68 25.06
N SER A 257 5.83 19.78 24.56
CA SER A 257 4.48 19.70 24.01
C SER A 257 4.42 18.83 22.75
N TYR A 258 3.29 18.16 22.53
CA TYR A 258 3.11 17.32 21.35
C TYR A 258 3.20 18.10 20.04
N GLU A 259 2.84 19.38 20.03
CA GLU A 259 3.07 20.28 18.90
C GLU A 259 4.57 20.46 18.60
N ARG A 260 5.36 20.85 19.62
CA ARG A 260 6.80 21.05 19.45
C ARG A 260 7.52 19.77 19.04
N LEU A 261 7.11 18.63 19.60
CA LEU A 261 7.63 17.32 19.21
C LEU A 261 7.34 17.02 17.73
N GLN A 262 6.09 17.19 17.28
CA GLN A 262 5.72 16.93 15.88
C GLN A 262 6.44 17.86 14.90
N GLU A 263 6.54 19.15 15.23
CA GLU A 263 7.29 20.11 14.43
C GLU A 263 8.77 19.75 14.34
N ARG A 264 9.39 19.41 15.46
CA ARG A 264 10.81 19.00 15.51
C ARG A 264 11.05 17.73 14.70
N ILE A 265 10.22 16.70 14.87
CA ILE A 265 10.33 15.43 14.12
C ILE A 265 10.11 15.69 12.62
N GLY A 266 9.06 16.45 12.26
CA GLY A 266 8.77 16.81 10.87
C GLY A 266 9.91 17.59 10.21
N ASN A 267 10.57 18.48 10.97
CA ASN A 267 11.76 19.20 10.52
C ASN A 267 12.96 18.28 10.31
N LEU A 268 13.29 17.43 11.28
CA LEU A 268 14.42 16.52 11.20
C LEU A 268 14.28 15.50 10.09
N ILE A 269 13.06 14.96 9.88
CA ILE A 269 12.80 13.96 8.83
C ILE A 269 12.72 14.61 7.44
N HIS A 270 11.89 15.64 7.29
CA HIS A 270 11.48 16.15 5.98
C HIS A 270 12.03 17.54 5.62
N GLY A 271 12.72 18.21 6.55
CA GLY A 271 13.18 19.58 6.38
C GLY A 271 12.04 20.62 6.38
N GLU A 272 10.84 20.25 6.81
CA GLU A 272 9.70 21.18 6.87
C GLU A 272 9.80 22.05 8.12
N LYS A 273 9.63 23.38 7.97
CA LYS A 273 9.72 24.31 9.11
C LYS A 273 8.53 24.23 10.05
N GLU A 274 7.35 23.90 9.51
CA GLU A 274 6.11 23.77 10.27
C GLU A 274 5.47 22.44 9.88
N TRP A 275 5.27 21.57 10.88
CA TRP A 275 4.48 20.36 10.72
C TRP A 275 3.06 20.65 11.17
N ARG A 276 2.23 21.15 10.25
CA ARG A 276 0.88 21.60 10.59
C ARG A 276 0.08 20.46 11.23
N THR A 277 -0.26 20.64 12.49
CA THR A 277 -1.07 19.72 13.29
C THR A 277 -2.46 20.31 13.47
N ILE A 278 -3.49 19.51 13.25
CA ILE A 278 -4.89 19.90 13.36
C ILE A 278 -5.44 19.28 14.64
N SER A 279 -5.93 20.10 15.56
CA SER A 279 -6.68 19.60 16.72
C SER A 279 -8.04 19.06 16.27
N LEU A 280 -8.31 17.80 16.62
CA LEU A 280 -9.58 17.15 16.44
C LEU A 280 -10.27 17.04 17.81
N PRO A 281 -11.53 17.48 17.95
CA PRO A 281 -12.27 17.31 19.20
C PRO A 281 -12.30 15.84 19.64
N GLN A 282 -12.00 15.58 20.92
CA GLN A 282 -11.89 14.21 21.47
C GLN A 282 -13.08 13.29 21.11
N PRO A 283 -14.36 13.72 21.13
CA PRO A 283 -15.47 12.84 20.74
C PRO A 283 -15.41 12.38 19.28
N LEU A 284 -14.97 13.25 18.37
CA LEU A 284 -14.80 12.91 16.96
C LEU A 284 -13.60 11.99 16.75
N ALA A 285 -12.48 12.27 17.43
CA ALA A 285 -11.32 11.40 17.43
C ALA A 285 -11.67 10.00 17.95
N LYS A 286 -12.42 9.93 19.06
CA LYS A 286 -12.82 8.69 19.72
C LYS A 286 -13.74 7.85 18.83
N LEU A 287 -14.69 8.50 18.16
CA LEU A 287 -15.53 7.84 17.16
C LEU A 287 -14.69 7.32 16.00
N GLY A 288 -13.77 8.13 15.47
CA GLY A 288 -12.87 7.73 14.37
C GLY A 288 -12.04 6.49 14.72
N SER A 289 -11.38 6.51 15.88
CA SER A 289 -10.59 5.36 16.38
C SER A 289 -11.46 4.13 16.64
N ALA A 290 -12.67 4.30 17.19
CA ALA A 290 -13.59 3.18 17.43
C ALA A 290 -14.09 2.55 16.12
N VAL A 291 -14.42 3.35 15.10
CA VAL A 291 -14.80 2.87 13.77
C VAL A 291 -13.65 2.12 13.13
N GLU A 292 -12.44 2.64 13.23
CA GLU A 292 -11.25 2.00 12.67
C GLU A 292 -10.97 0.64 13.31
N VAL A 293 -10.95 0.56 14.64
CA VAL A 293 -10.78 -0.69 15.39
C VAL A 293 -11.89 -1.69 15.08
N ALA A 294 -13.13 -1.23 14.88
CA ALA A 294 -14.25 -2.09 14.51
C ALA A 294 -14.22 -2.54 13.04
N SER A 295 -13.48 -1.82 12.18
CA SER A 295 -13.34 -2.15 10.76
C SER A 295 -12.21 -3.13 10.45
N GLU A 296 -11.26 -3.33 11.37
CA GLU A 296 -10.15 -4.29 11.19
C GLU A 296 -10.62 -5.69 10.78
N PRO A 297 -11.69 -6.29 11.35
CA PRO A 297 -12.16 -7.61 10.91
C PRO A 297 -12.76 -7.63 9.49
N VAL A 298 -13.01 -6.46 8.90
CA VAL A 298 -13.65 -6.28 7.59
C VAL A 298 -12.63 -5.86 6.52
N VAL A 299 -11.58 -5.14 6.90
CA VAL A 299 -10.46 -4.83 6.02
C VAL A 299 -9.71 -6.13 5.75
N PRO A 300 -9.50 -6.52 4.49
CA PRO A 300 -8.75 -7.74 4.21
C PRO A 300 -7.31 -7.62 4.73
N ASP A 301 -6.83 -8.61 5.48
CA ASP A 301 -5.43 -8.72 5.96
C ASP A 301 -4.41 -8.52 4.83
N ALA A 302 -4.79 -8.81 3.59
CA ALA A 302 -3.99 -8.55 2.40
C ALA A 302 -3.68 -7.05 2.15
N ILE A 303 -4.36 -6.12 2.84
CA ILE A 303 -4.21 -4.67 2.67
C ILE A 303 -3.42 -4.07 3.83
N ASP A 304 -3.71 -4.48 5.06
CA ASP A 304 -3.21 -3.90 6.31
C ASP A 304 -2.37 -4.88 7.15
N ASP A 305 -2.03 -6.05 6.60
CA ASP A 305 -1.27 -7.12 7.25
C ASP A 305 -1.96 -7.65 8.55
N GLY A 306 -3.26 -7.38 8.74
CA GLY A 306 -4.03 -7.85 9.89
C GLY A 306 -3.66 -7.16 11.22
N GLU A 307 -3.05 -5.98 11.16
CA GLU A 307 -2.61 -5.26 12.36
C GLU A 307 -3.69 -4.37 12.95
N LYS A 308 -3.84 -4.46 14.28
CA LYS A 308 -4.76 -3.57 15.00
C LYS A 308 -4.22 -2.15 15.05
N PRO A 309 -5.07 -1.13 14.83
CA PRO A 309 -4.66 0.27 14.97
C PRO A 309 -4.00 0.54 16.32
N PHE A 310 -2.82 1.17 16.28
CA PHE A 310 -2.10 1.56 17.51
C PHE A 310 -2.93 2.52 18.37
N ILE A 311 -3.58 3.52 17.74
CA ILE A 311 -4.42 4.51 18.43
C ILE A 311 -5.75 3.86 18.83
N ARG A 312 -5.97 3.75 20.14
CA ARG A 312 -7.18 3.16 20.70
C ARG A 312 -8.03 4.21 21.43
N PRO A 313 -9.34 3.97 21.61
CA PRO A 313 -10.22 4.94 22.25
C PRO A 313 -9.76 5.43 23.64
N PHE A 314 -9.13 4.58 24.45
CA PHE A 314 -8.64 4.96 25.78
C PHE A 314 -7.47 5.97 25.71
N MET A 315 -6.63 5.90 24.66
CA MET A 315 -5.51 6.82 24.49
C MET A 315 -6.00 8.24 24.20
N ILE A 316 -7.17 8.38 23.58
CA ILE A 316 -7.79 9.66 23.26
C ILE A 316 -8.28 10.36 24.53
N ASP A 317 -8.77 9.59 25.51
CA ASP A 317 -9.20 10.12 26.81
C ASP A 317 -8.02 10.68 27.63
N MET A 318 -6.78 10.29 27.30
CA MET A 318 -5.54 10.73 27.95
C MET A 318 -4.72 11.71 27.08
N ALA A 319 -5.20 12.08 25.90
CA ALA A 319 -4.41 12.87 24.96
C ALA A 319 -4.08 14.29 25.47
N GLU A 320 -4.88 14.81 26.40
CA GLU A 320 -4.65 16.12 27.03
C GLU A 320 -3.88 16.03 28.35
N ASP A 321 -3.45 14.83 28.75
CA ASP A 321 -2.77 14.64 30.02
C ASP A 321 -1.34 15.21 29.95
N HIS A 322 -1.08 16.20 30.79
CA HIS A 322 0.22 16.84 30.90
C HIS A 322 0.98 16.34 32.14
N TYR A 323 2.21 15.88 31.89
CA TYR A 323 3.14 15.39 32.90
C TYR A 323 4.46 16.15 32.77
N ALA A 324 4.59 17.28 33.47
CA ALA A 324 5.87 17.96 33.70
C ALA A 324 6.28 17.74 35.16
N LEU A 325 7.58 17.61 35.45
CA LEU A 325 8.05 17.11 36.74
C LEU A 325 8.83 18.17 37.51
N ASP A 326 8.57 18.29 38.82
CA ASP A 326 9.49 18.95 39.74
C ASP A 326 10.53 17.93 40.21
N ILE A 327 11.77 18.11 39.74
CA ILE A 327 12.90 17.22 40.06
C ILE A 327 13.72 17.70 41.28
N ALA A 328 13.22 18.67 42.06
CA ALA A 328 13.94 19.22 43.21
C ALA A 328 14.36 18.14 44.21
N ARG A 329 13.50 17.15 44.47
CA ARG A 329 13.83 16.05 45.40
C ARG A 329 14.96 15.15 44.87
N ALA A 330 14.99 14.88 43.57
CA ALA A 330 16.09 14.13 42.95
C ALA A 330 17.41 14.90 43.06
N ARG A 331 17.37 16.22 42.87
CA ARG A 331 18.54 17.09 43.07
C ARG A 331 19.01 17.09 44.52
N ASP A 332 18.12 17.27 45.48
CA ASP A 332 18.49 17.42 46.89
C ASP A 332 18.95 16.08 47.51
N LEU A 333 18.21 14.99 47.24
CA LEU A 333 18.48 13.68 47.83
C LEU A 333 19.50 12.84 47.06
N LEU A 334 19.70 13.07 45.76
CA LEU A 334 20.63 12.29 44.93
C LEU A 334 21.75 13.16 44.33
N GLY A 335 21.63 14.49 44.33
CA GLY A 335 22.50 15.36 43.54
C GLY A 335 22.32 15.14 42.04
N TRP A 336 21.19 14.56 41.63
CA TRP A 336 20.93 14.12 40.27
C TRP A 336 20.17 15.18 39.48
N GLU A 337 20.57 15.36 38.22
CA GLU A 337 19.85 16.11 37.20
C GLU A 337 20.03 15.37 35.87
N PRO A 338 19.04 15.43 34.96
CA PRO A 338 19.19 14.86 33.63
C PRO A 338 20.29 15.60 32.87
N LYS A 339 21.11 14.86 32.13
CA LYS A 339 22.14 15.40 31.22
C LYS A 339 21.65 15.46 29.78
N HIS A 340 20.60 14.72 29.49
CA HIS A 340 19.97 14.57 28.19
C HIS A 340 18.68 15.37 28.12
N ASN A 341 18.24 15.68 26.91
CA ASN A 341 17.00 16.40 26.66
C ASN A 341 16.35 15.89 25.38
N LEU A 342 15.11 15.43 25.46
CA LEU A 342 14.46 14.79 24.32
C LEU A 342 14.40 15.71 23.10
N HIS A 343 14.17 17.01 23.28
CA HIS A 343 14.07 17.94 22.14
C HIS A 343 15.35 17.95 21.29
N ASP A 344 16.50 17.92 21.95
CA ASP A 344 17.81 17.94 21.31
C ASP A 344 18.19 16.53 20.82
N ASP A 345 17.99 15.50 21.65
CA ASP A 345 18.36 14.11 21.37
C ASP A 345 17.48 13.44 20.30
N LEU A 346 16.32 14.04 19.96
CA LEU A 346 15.56 13.68 18.76
C LEU A 346 16.44 13.71 17.50
N GLU A 347 17.48 14.56 17.43
CA GLU A 347 18.39 14.58 16.30
C GLU A 347 19.13 13.24 16.13
N SER A 348 19.62 12.66 17.23
CA SER A 348 20.30 11.36 17.25
C SER A 348 19.32 10.23 16.92
N LEU A 349 18.15 10.21 17.57
CA LEU A 349 17.13 9.19 17.34
C LEU A 349 16.63 9.16 15.89
N ILE A 350 16.44 10.33 15.28
CA ILE A 350 16.03 10.44 13.87
C ILE A 350 17.20 10.15 12.92
N ALA A 351 18.44 10.46 13.29
CA ALA A 351 19.60 10.06 12.51
C ALA A 351 19.72 8.54 12.42
N THR A 352 19.52 7.82 13.53
CA THR A 352 19.48 6.35 13.55
C THR A 352 18.36 5.80 12.67
N LEU A 353 17.15 6.38 12.73
CA LEU A 353 16.04 6.00 11.83
C LEU A 353 16.41 6.17 10.36
N LYS A 354 17.16 7.22 10.01
CA LYS A 354 17.55 7.48 8.63
C LYS A 354 18.70 6.61 8.15
N ASP A 355 19.56 6.16 9.05
CA ASP A 355 20.70 5.29 8.74
C ASP A 355 20.26 3.83 8.54
N ASP A 356 19.33 3.34 9.36
CA ASP A 356 18.74 2.01 9.26
C ASP A 356 17.25 2.04 9.62
N ALA A 357 16.42 2.43 8.65
CA ALA A 357 14.98 2.56 8.86
C ALA A 357 14.34 1.21 9.21
N HIS A 358 14.72 0.13 8.54
CA HIS A 358 14.12 -1.18 8.79
C HIS A 358 14.47 -1.71 10.19
N GLY A 359 15.75 -1.63 10.59
CA GLY A 359 16.21 -2.00 11.92
C GLY A 359 15.63 -1.11 13.03
N TRP A 360 15.42 0.19 12.77
CA TRP A 360 14.77 1.10 13.72
C TRP A 360 13.33 0.68 14.04
N TYR A 361 12.54 0.32 13.01
CA TYR A 361 11.16 -0.17 13.21
C TYR A 361 11.16 -1.46 14.06
N GLN A 362 12.05 -2.41 13.74
CA GLN A 362 12.20 -3.65 14.52
C GLN A 362 12.59 -3.38 15.98
N ALA A 363 13.56 -2.49 16.21
CA ALA A 363 14.02 -2.12 17.55
C ALA A 363 12.91 -1.47 18.41
N ASN A 364 11.96 -0.79 17.76
CA ASN A 364 10.82 -0.16 18.43
C ASN A 364 9.56 -1.04 18.48
N GLY A 365 9.63 -2.29 18.01
CA GLY A 365 8.48 -3.21 17.97
C GLY A 365 7.35 -2.73 17.06
N ILE A 366 7.68 -1.96 16.03
CA ILE A 366 6.73 -1.46 15.02
C ILE A 366 6.94 -2.29 13.75
N THR A 367 5.85 -2.77 13.17
CA THR A 367 5.92 -3.49 11.89
C THR A 367 6.32 -2.53 10.78
N PRO A 368 7.43 -2.79 10.05
CA PRO A 368 7.84 -1.92 8.96
C PRO A 368 6.81 -1.94 7.82
N PRO A 369 6.52 -0.77 7.20
CA PRO A 369 5.57 -0.72 6.11
C PRO A 369 6.08 -1.55 4.92
N PRO A 370 5.19 -2.17 4.12
CA PRO A 370 5.63 -3.08 3.06
C PRO A 370 6.61 -2.50 2.04
N TRP A 371 6.50 -1.21 1.70
CA TRP A 371 7.46 -0.58 0.79
C TRP A 371 8.89 -0.55 1.36
N LEU A 372 9.03 -0.47 2.69
CA LEU A 372 10.32 -0.49 3.39
C LEU A 372 10.85 -1.92 3.49
N ARG A 373 10.00 -2.89 3.82
CA ARG A 373 10.37 -4.33 3.82
C ARG A 373 10.87 -4.77 2.43
N HIS A 374 10.16 -4.38 1.38
CA HIS A 374 10.52 -4.77 0.02
C HIS A 374 11.82 -4.09 -0.45
N ALA A 375 12.10 -2.87 0.00
CA ALA A 375 13.39 -2.21 -0.27
C ALA A 375 14.54 -2.99 0.40
N GLU A 376 14.37 -3.35 1.67
CA GLU A 376 15.35 -4.14 2.44
C GLU A 376 15.63 -5.50 1.79
N GLU A 377 14.58 -6.22 1.37
CA GLU A 377 14.71 -7.52 0.68
C GLU A 377 15.57 -7.47 -0.59
N HIS A 378 15.64 -6.30 -1.25
CA HIS A 378 16.43 -6.09 -2.47
C HIS A 378 17.76 -5.36 -2.19
N GLY A 379 18.07 -5.08 -0.92
CA GLY A 379 19.28 -4.38 -0.49
C GLY A 379 19.29 -2.89 -0.86
N ASP A 380 18.12 -2.30 -1.03
CA ASP A 380 17.95 -0.87 -1.28
C ASP A 380 17.75 -0.12 0.05
N ASP A 381 18.47 0.98 0.24
CA ASP A 381 18.32 1.83 1.42
C ASP A 381 16.93 2.50 1.46
N GLY A 382 16.15 2.20 2.50
CA GLY A 382 14.77 2.66 2.66
C GLY A 382 14.63 4.18 2.68
N GLU A 383 15.55 4.89 3.34
CA GLU A 383 15.50 6.36 3.41
C GLU A 383 15.83 6.99 2.06
N THR A 384 16.79 6.43 1.32
CA THR A 384 17.11 6.85 -0.04
C THR A 384 15.91 6.62 -0.97
N VAL A 385 15.26 5.46 -0.92
CA VAL A 385 14.05 5.16 -1.72
C VAL A 385 12.93 6.15 -1.41
N ARG A 386 12.61 6.37 -0.13
CA ARG A 386 11.56 7.31 0.31
C ARG A 386 11.86 8.75 -0.11
N SER A 387 13.05 9.24 0.19
CA SER A 387 13.45 10.63 -0.07
C SER A 387 13.56 10.94 -1.56
N ASN A 388 14.04 10.00 -2.39
CA ASN A 388 14.07 10.15 -3.83
C ASN A 388 12.67 10.13 -4.44
N HIS A 389 11.81 9.20 -4.00
CA HIS A 389 10.42 9.15 -4.43
C HIS A 389 9.70 10.48 -4.16
N GLU A 390 9.79 10.99 -2.93
CA GLU A 390 9.13 12.24 -2.55
C GLU A 390 9.64 13.43 -3.37
N ARG A 391 10.96 13.53 -3.55
CA ARG A 391 11.58 14.60 -4.36
C ARG A 391 11.11 14.55 -5.80
N LEU A 392 11.13 13.36 -6.42
CA LEU A 392 10.68 13.16 -7.79
C LEU A 392 9.20 13.46 -7.95
N TYR A 393 8.37 12.97 -7.03
CA TYR A 393 6.92 13.18 -7.02
C TYR A 393 6.60 14.68 -6.95
N ARG A 394 7.18 15.41 -5.99
CA ARG A 394 6.98 16.87 -5.83
C ARG A 394 7.44 17.63 -7.07
N HIS A 395 8.59 17.28 -7.62
CA HIS A 395 9.14 17.93 -8.81
C HIS A 395 8.23 17.75 -10.03
N GLN A 396 7.81 16.51 -10.31
CA GLN A 396 6.90 16.21 -11.41
C GLN A 396 5.53 16.88 -11.19
N HIS A 397 5.03 16.92 -9.95
CA HIS A 397 3.75 17.55 -9.62
C HIS A 397 3.79 19.05 -9.92
N GLN A 398 4.86 19.73 -9.48
CA GLN A 398 5.07 21.16 -9.73
C GLN A 398 5.13 21.47 -11.23
N GLN A 399 5.80 20.63 -12.03
CA GLN A 399 5.87 20.80 -13.48
C GLN A 399 4.52 20.63 -14.18
N ASN A 400 3.59 19.90 -13.57
CA ASN A 400 2.30 19.54 -14.17
C ASN A 400 1.09 20.22 -13.52
N LEU A 401 1.29 21.20 -12.64
CA LEU A 401 0.18 21.95 -12.00
C LEU A 401 -0.79 22.59 -13.01
N TRP A 402 -0.30 22.96 -14.20
CA TRP A 402 -1.12 23.53 -15.28
C TRP A 402 -2.30 22.64 -15.66
N ALA A 403 -2.17 21.31 -15.53
CA ALA A 403 -3.21 20.38 -15.92
C ALA A 403 -4.44 20.47 -15.01
N HIS A 404 -4.24 20.70 -13.70
CA HIS A 404 -5.33 20.91 -12.76
C HIS A 404 -6.08 22.21 -13.05
N PHE A 405 -5.39 23.29 -13.44
CA PHE A 405 -6.03 24.53 -13.87
C PHE A 405 -6.83 24.35 -15.16
N LEU A 406 -6.31 23.59 -16.14
CA LEU A 406 -7.07 23.28 -17.35
C LEU A 406 -8.32 22.45 -17.03
N ASN A 407 -8.26 21.51 -16.08
CA ASN A 407 -9.45 20.79 -15.64
C ASN A 407 -10.49 21.69 -14.96
N MET A 408 -10.07 22.72 -14.21
CA MET A 408 -11.00 23.75 -13.74
C MET A 408 -11.63 24.51 -14.91
N GLY A 409 -10.85 24.78 -15.97
CA GLY A 409 -11.35 25.36 -17.22
C GLY A 409 -12.41 24.47 -17.90
N VAL A 410 -12.16 23.16 -17.98
CA VAL A 410 -13.15 22.18 -18.47
C VAL A 410 -14.40 22.18 -17.59
N GLY A 411 -14.25 22.24 -16.26
CA GLY A 411 -15.39 22.35 -15.34
C GLY A 411 -16.20 23.63 -15.55
N SER A 412 -15.53 24.76 -15.79
CA SER A 412 -16.19 26.03 -16.12
C SER A 412 -16.91 25.97 -17.47
N TRP A 413 -16.34 25.27 -18.45
CA TRP A 413 -17.01 25.02 -19.73
C TRP A 413 -18.30 24.22 -19.53
N LEU A 414 -18.27 23.14 -18.76
CA LEU A 414 -19.44 22.31 -18.47
C LEU A 414 -20.56 23.06 -17.75
N ILE A 415 -20.24 24.01 -16.87
CA ILE A 415 -21.26 24.83 -16.19
C ILE A 415 -21.99 25.77 -17.17
N THR A 416 -21.27 26.30 -18.16
CA THR A 416 -21.79 27.32 -19.07
C THR A 416 -22.34 26.76 -20.37
N ALA A 417 -21.85 25.60 -20.82
CA ALA A 417 -22.23 24.97 -22.07
C ALA A 417 -23.74 24.74 -22.20
N PRO A 418 -24.47 24.15 -21.22
CA PRO A 418 -25.90 23.92 -21.36
C PRO A 418 -26.73 25.19 -21.62
N LEU A 419 -26.34 26.31 -20.99
CA LEU A 419 -27.00 27.60 -21.12
C LEU A 419 -26.69 28.29 -22.45
N LEU A 420 -25.43 28.23 -22.89
CA LEU A 420 -24.97 28.87 -24.13
C LEU A 420 -25.37 28.07 -25.38
N MET A 421 -25.43 26.75 -25.25
CA MET A 421 -25.66 25.82 -26.35
C MET A 421 -27.11 25.35 -26.46
N GLY A 422 -27.97 25.76 -25.52
CA GLY A 422 -29.41 25.46 -25.54
C GLY A 422 -29.71 23.98 -25.40
N TYR A 423 -29.16 23.32 -24.38
CA TYR A 423 -29.46 21.90 -24.13
C TYR A 423 -30.97 21.69 -23.91
N GLU A 424 -31.56 20.74 -24.63
CA GLU A 424 -33.02 20.49 -24.57
C GLU A 424 -33.43 19.67 -23.34
N THR A 425 -32.53 18.81 -22.82
CA THR A 425 -32.84 17.90 -21.71
C THR A 425 -32.37 18.45 -20.37
N THR A 426 -33.30 18.65 -19.43
CA THR A 426 -32.99 19.09 -18.06
C THR A 426 -31.99 18.18 -17.35
N ALA A 427 -32.09 16.85 -17.53
CA ALA A 427 -31.19 15.88 -16.91
C ALA A 427 -29.74 16.07 -17.36
N MET A 428 -29.51 16.30 -18.65
CA MET A 428 -28.18 16.54 -19.19
C MET A 428 -27.61 17.89 -18.72
N THR A 429 -28.45 18.92 -18.65
CA THR A 429 -28.08 20.24 -18.09
C THR A 429 -27.62 20.12 -16.63
N VAL A 430 -28.37 19.41 -15.79
CA VAL A 430 -28.00 19.20 -14.38
C VAL A 430 -26.72 18.37 -14.28
N SER A 431 -26.59 17.32 -15.08
CA SER A 431 -25.40 16.47 -15.13
C SER A 431 -24.13 17.26 -15.41
N ASP A 432 -24.12 18.09 -16.47
CA ASP A 432 -22.94 18.87 -16.86
C ASP A 432 -22.60 19.94 -15.81
N ILE A 433 -23.59 20.65 -15.27
CA ILE A 433 -23.36 21.68 -14.24
C ILE A 433 -22.78 21.05 -12.96
N VAL A 434 -23.37 19.97 -12.46
CA VAL A 434 -22.90 19.29 -11.24
C VAL A 434 -21.50 18.71 -11.45
N SER A 435 -21.27 18.06 -12.60
CA SER A 435 -19.97 17.52 -12.96
C SER A 435 -18.92 18.62 -13.07
N GLY A 436 -19.27 19.78 -13.65
CA GLY A 436 -18.37 20.92 -13.78
C GLY A 436 -17.98 21.53 -12.43
N ILE A 437 -18.93 21.70 -11.51
CA ILE A 437 -18.65 22.17 -10.14
C ILE A 437 -17.76 21.17 -9.40
N ALA A 438 -18.10 19.88 -9.44
CA ALA A 438 -17.32 18.84 -8.80
C ALA A 438 -15.90 18.77 -9.36
N LEU A 439 -15.75 18.87 -10.70
CA LEU A 439 -14.45 18.84 -11.36
C LEU A 439 -13.58 20.03 -10.94
N ILE A 440 -14.15 21.24 -10.80
CA ILE A 440 -13.42 22.41 -10.28
C ILE A 440 -12.93 22.14 -8.85
N ILE A 441 -13.79 21.65 -7.96
CA ILE A 441 -13.45 21.39 -6.56
C ILE A 441 -12.32 20.36 -6.45
N PHE A 442 -12.45 19.20 -7.09
CA PHE A 442 -11.43 18.15 -7.00
C PHE A 442 -10.13 18.54 -7.71
N SER A 443 -10.20 19.31 -8.79
CA SER A 443 -8.99 19.84 -9.44
C SER A 443 -8.28 20.87 -8.55
N PHE A 444 -9.02 21.68 -7.79
CA PHE A 444 -8.45 22.62 -6.84
C PHE A 444 -7.75 21.90 -5.69
N ILE A 445 -8.38 20.86 -5.13
CA ILE A 445 -7.77 20.00 -4.12
C ILE A 445 -6.50 19.33 -4.66
N SER A 446 -6.51 18.92 -5.93
CA SER A 446 -5.37 18.30 -6.61
C SER A 446 -4.16 19.23 -6.78
N LEU A 447 -4.28 20.55 -6.57
CA LEU A 447 -3.11 21.44 -6.53
C LEU A 447 -2.14 21.06 -5.42
N SER A 448 -2.63 20.48 -4.32
CA SER A 448 -1.79 19.91 -3.27
C SER A 448 -1.26 18.54 -3.69
N TRP A 449 0.06 18.40 -3.75
CA TRP A 449 0.72 17.12 -4.05
C TRP A 449 0.35 16.01 -3.04
N ARG A 450 -0.01 16.40 -1.81
CA ARG A 450 -0.47 15.50 -0.74
C ARG A 450 -1.86 14.91 -1.00
N MET A 451 -2.66 15.56 -1.84
CA MET A 451 -4.05 15.20 -2.12
C MET A 451 -4.20 14.50 -3.48
N GLY A 452 -3.26 13.61 -3.82
CA GLY A 452 -3.24 12.90 -5.10
C GLY A 452 -4.51 12.10 -5.39
N TRP A 453 -5.25 11.67 -4.37
CA TRP A 453 -6.53 10.97 -4.51
C TRP A 453 -7.60 11.80 -5.25
N ALA A 454 -7.57 13.14 -5.14
CA ALA A 454 -8.55 14.01 -5.78
C ALA A 454 -8.47 13.93 -7.32
N ARG A 455 -7.31 13.53 -7.86
CA ARG A 455 -7.13 13.28 -9.29
C ARG A 455 -7.95 12.08 -9.76
N TRP A 456 -8.06 11.04 -8.94
CA TRP A 456 -8.96 9.90 -9.23
C TRP A 456 -10.42 10.32 -9.24
N ALA A 457 -10.84 11.19 -8.31
CA ALA A 457 -12.19 11.75 -8.33
C ALA A 457 -12.47 12.53 -9.63
N SER A 458 -11.52 13.36 -10.10
CA SER A 458 -11.63 14.03 -11.39
C SER A 458 -11.72 13.07 -12.58
N ALA A 459 -10.95 11.97 -12.57
CA ALA A 459 -11.02 10.95 -13.61
C ALA A 459 -12.37 10.20 -13.61
N ILE A 460 -12.93 9.89 -12.44
CA ILE A 460 -14.27 9.29 -12.30
C ILE A 460 -15.35 10.22 -12.89
N ILE A 461 -15.27 11.52 -12.60
CA ILE A 461 -16.17 12.51 -13.22
C ILE A 461 -16.00 12.51 -14.74
N GLY A 462 -14.76 12.43 -15.23
CA GLY A 462 -14.48 12.30 -16.66
C GLY A 462 -15.12 11.07 -17.28
N CYS A 463 -15.04 9.90 -16.63
CA CYS A 463 -15.72 8.68 -17.09
C CYS A 463 -17.25 8.85 -17.12
N TRP A 464 -17.83 9.54 -16.14
CA TRP A 464 -19.25 9.88 -16.16
C TRP A 464 -19.59 10.79 -17.35
N LEU A 465 -18.77 11.80 -17.65
CA LEU A 465 -18.98 12.69 -18.79
C LEU A 465 -18.91 11.97 -20.15
N LEU A 466 -18.10 10.90 -20.27
CA LEU A 466 -18.10 10.03 -21.45
C LEU A 466 -19.44 9.29 -21.63
N MET A 467 -20.04 8.84 -20.53
CA MET A 467 -21.25 8.01 -20.53
C MET A 467 -22.54 8.81 -20.51
N ALA A 468 -22.57 9.98 -19.89
CA ALA A 468 -23.79 10.76 -19.66
C ALA A 468 -24.55 11.08 -20.97
N PRO A 469 -23.90 11.47 -22.08
CA PRO A 469 -24.61 11.68 -23.34
C PRO A 469 -25.29 10.42 -23.88
N LEU A 470 -24.75 9.24 -23.62
CA LEU A 470 -25.34 7.97 -24.05
C LEU A 470 -26.50 7.57 -23.15
N VAL A 471 -26.31 7.68 -21.82
CA VAL A 471 -27.33 7.35 -20.81
C VAL A 471 -28.57 8.22 -20.99
N PHE A 472 -28.39 9.51 -21.29
CA PHE A 472 -29.50 10.43 -21.48
C PHE A 472 -30.00 10.50 -22.93
N TRP A 473 -29.46 9.69 -23.84
CA TRP A 473 -29.81 9.74 -25.27
C TRP A 473 -29.79 11.18 -25.79
N ALA A 474 -28.61 11.81 -25.68
CA ALA A 474 -28.45 13.25 -25.86
C ALA A 474 -29.17 13.74 -27.13
N PRO A 475 -30.06 14.75 -27.04
CA PRO A 475 -30.88 15.15 -28.18
C PRO A 475 -30.11 15.97 -29.21
N SER A 476 -28.91 16.46 -28.87
CA SER A 476 -28.09 17.27 -29.77
C SER A 476 -26.67 16.75 -29.90
N ALA A 477 -26.17 16.79 -31.15
CA ALA A 477 -24.78 16.43 -31.48
C ALA A 477 -23.76 17.25 -30.69
N LEU A 478 -24.10 18.51 -30.40
CA LEU A 478 -23.25 19.42 -29.66
C LEU A 478 -23.07 18.96 -28.20
N ALA A 479 -24.15 18.53 -27.54
CA ALA A 479 -24.09 18.04 -26.17
C ALA A 479 -23.33 16.70 -26.10
N TYR A 480 -23.54 15.80 -27.06
CA TYR A 480 -22.76 14.57 -27.20
C TYR A 480 -21.26 14.83 -27.39
N HIS A 481 -20.90 15.75 -28.28
CA HIS A 481 -19.50 16.08 -28.53
C HIS A 481 -18.85 16.80 -27.34
N SER A 482 -19.55 17.75 -26.72
CA SER A 482 -19.07 18.48 -25.56
C SER A 482 -18.79 17.54 -24.38
N GLY A 483 -19.74 16.66 -24.05
CA GLY A 483 -19.60 15.71 -22.94
C GLY A 483 -18.44 14.73 -23.16
N THR A 484 -18.36 14.10 -24.33
CA THR A 484 -17.29 13.14 -24.64
C THR A 484 -15.90 13.79 -24.71
N LEU A 485 -15.77 14.98 -25.32
CA LEU A 485 -14.50 15.71 -25.36
C LEU A 485 -14.06 16.18 -23.96
N CYS A 486 -14.98 16.76 -23.18
CA CYS A 486 -14.69 17.19 -21.82
C CYS A 486 -14.34 16.00 -20.92
N GLY A 487 -15.00 14.86 -21.09
CA GLY A 487 -14.68 13.62 -20.37
C GLY A 487 -13.25 13.14 -20.67
N MET A 488 -12.86 13.11 -21.95
CA MET A 488 -11.48 12.75 -22.33
C MET A 488 -10.45 13.72 -21.76
N LEU A 489 -10.71 15.03 -21.83
CA LEU A 489 -9.82 16.04 -21.27
C LEU A 489 -9.72 15.93 -19.74
N ALA A 490 -10.85 15.73 -19.05
CA ALA A 490 -10.91 15.58 -17.61
C ALA A 490 -10.05 14.40 -17.12
N ILE A 491 -10.20 13.22 -17.75
CA ILE A 491 -9.37 12.04 -17.47
C ILE A 491 -7.91 12.31 -17.83
N GLY A 492 -7.68 12.82 -19.04
CA GLY A 492 -6.37 13.17 -19.59
C GLY A 492 -5.53 13.99 -18.62
N LEU A 493 -6.04 15.16 -18.27
CA LEU A 493 -5.36 16.13 -17.40
C LEU A 493 -5.27 15.65 -15.95
N ALA A 494 -6.18 14.77 -15.50
CA ALA A 494 -6.17 14.24 -14.14
C ALA A 494 -5.12 13.13 -13.95
N VAL A 495 -5.04 12.13 -14.84
CA VAL A 495 -4.26 10.90 -14.59
C VAL A 495 -3.15 10.60 -15.61
N LEU A 496 -3.10 11.24 -16.78
CA LEU A 496 -1.97 11.07 -17.71
C LEU A 496 -0.77 11.93 -17.33
N THR A 497 -0.98 12.99 -16.54
CA THR A 497 0.07 13.88 -16.08
C THR A 497 0.91 13.24 -14.98
N ARG A 498 2.22 13.48 -15.01
CA ARG A 498 3.13 12.95 -13.96
C ARG A 498 3.09 13.83 -12.71
N PRO A 499 3.32 13.27 -11.51
CA PRO A 499 3.56 11.86 -11.21
C PRO A 499 2.27 11.04 -11.30
N ALA A 500 2.36 9.73 -11.53
CA ALA A 500 1.18 8.86 -11.49
C ALA A 500 0.68 8.71 -10.03
N PRO A 501 -0.61 8.96 -9.74
CA PRO A 501 -1.13 8.80 -8.38
C PRO A 501 -1.26 7.33 -7.99
N GLY A 502 -0.83 6.98 -6.78
CA GLY A 502 -1.03 5.64 -6.19
C GLY A 502 0.08 4.61 -6.43
N VAL A 503 1.19 4.98 -7.07
CA VAL A 503 2.36 4.10 -7.23
C VAL A 503 3.22 4.12 -5.97
N SER A 504 3.64 2.95 -5.48
CA SER A 504 4.47 2.83 -4.28
C SER A 504 5.89 3.38 -4.50
N ALA A 505 6.55 3.80 -3.40
CA ALA A 505 7.91 4.35 -3.47
C ALA A 505 8.88 3.36 -4.11
N VAL A 506 8.89 2.12 -3.61
CA VAL A 506 9.74 1.03 -4.09
C VAL A 506 9.48 0.72 -5.57
N ALA A 507 8.23 0.65 -6.02
CA ALA A 507 7.89 0.43 -7.42
C ALA A 507 8.43 1.55 -8.32
N SER A 508 8.37 2.80 -7.87
CA SER A 508 8.82 3.93 -8.70
C SER A 508 10.33 4.15 -8.74
N GLN A 509 11.08 3.69 -7.73
CA GLN A 509 12.51 4.02 -7.56
C GLN A 509 13.46 2.85 -7.81
N THR A 510 12.98 1.61 -7.74
CA THR A 510 13.83 0.41 -7.76
C THR A 510 13.31 -0.60 -8.80
N GLY A 511 14.09 -1.64 -9.06
CA GLY A 511 13.73 -2.74 -9.96
C GLY A 511 13.93 -2.44 -11.46
N PRO A 512 13.81 -3.45 -12.34
CA PRO A 512 14.20 -3.33 -13.74
C PRO A 512 13.10 -2.70 -14.60
N THR A 513 13.49 -2.07 -15.72
CA THR A 513 12.55 -1.69 -16.78
C THR A 513 12.10 -2.88 -17.62
N ILE A 514 13.02 -3.78 -17.95
CA ILE A 514 12.72 -5.02 -18.70
C ILE A 514 12.37 -6.14 -17.71
N PRO A 515 11.25 -6.87 -17.92
CA PRO A 515 10.90 -7.98 -17.04
C PRO A 515 11.99 -9.07 -17.01
N PRO A 516 12.23 -9.74 -15.87
CA PRO A 516 13.26 -10.78 -15.76
C PRO A 516 13.13 -11.88 -16.83
N GLY A 517 14.21 -12.08 -17.58
CA GLY A 517 14.29 -13.06 -18.68
C GLY A 517 13.64 -12.61 -19.99
N TRP A 518 13.19 -11.36 -20.08
CA TRP A 518 12.79 -10.73 -21.35
C TRP A 518 13.95 -9.98 -21.98
N ASP A 519 13.89 -9.79 -23.29
CA ASP A 519 14.88 -9.04 -24.09
C ASP A 519 14.44 -7.60 -24.44
N PHE A 520 13.16 -7.28 -24.23
CA PHE A 520 12.59 -5.94 -24.37
C PHE A 520 11.53 -5.67 -23.31
N SER A 521 11.15 -4.41 -23.12
CA SER A 521 10.05 -4.05 -22.23
C SER A 521 8.73 -4.08 -23.02
N PRO A 522 7.74 -4.90 -22.60
CA PRO A 522 6.44 -4.96 -23.28
C PRO A 522 5.58 -3.71 -23.04
N SER A 523 5.99 -2.86 -22.10
CA SER A 523 5.36 -1.57 -21.80
C SER A 523 5.96 -0.40 -22.59
N ASP A 524 6.85 -0.67 -23.54
CA ASP A 524 7.49 0.36 -24.37
C ASP A 524 6.49 1.17 -25.19
N TRP A 525 6.84 2.41 -25.54
CA TRP A 525 5.94 3.27 -26.30
C TRP A 525 5.69 2.74 -27.70
N LEU A 526 6.73 2.23 -28.36
CA LEU A 526 6.61 1.65 -29.70
C LEU A 526 5.70 0.41 -29.75
N GLN A 527 5.57 -0.33 -28.64
CA GLN A 527 4.67 -1.49 -28.54
C GLN A 527 3.19 -1.08 -28.35
N ARG A 528 2.96 0.07 -27.71
CA ARG A 528 1.61 0.57 -27.41
C ARG A 528 1.03 1.44 -28.53
N LEU A 529 1.90 2.07 -29.32
CA LEU A 529 1.49 2.99 -30.38
C LEU A 529 0.55 2.35 -31.43
N PRO A 530 0.75 1.09 -31.90
CA PRO A 530 -0.18 0.44 -32.82
C PRO A 530 -1.59 0.32 -32.23
N ILE A 531 -1.68 -0.05 -30.96
CA ILE A 531 -2.96 -0.18 -30.24
C ILE A 531 -3.68 1.16 -30.24
N ILE A 532 -2.97 2.24 -29.87
CA ILE A 532 -3.53 3.60 -29.82
C ILE A 532 -3.98 4.07 -31.21
N LEU A 533 -3.17 3.86 -32.25
CA LEU A 533 -3.51 4.25 -33.62
C LEU A 533 -4.74 3.49 -34.15
N LEU A 534 -4.84 2.19 -33.88
CA LEU A 534 -5.99 1.37 -34.23
C LEU A 534 -7.25 1.78 -33.44
N ALA A 535 -7.09 2.15 -32.17
CA ALA A 535 -8.19 2.66 -31.36
C ALA A 535 -8.72 4.01 -31.88
N PHE A 536 -7.88 4.89 -32.45
CA PHE A 536 -8.35 6.10 -33.14
C PHE A 536 -9.22 5.78 -34.36
N ILE A 537 -8.87 4.75 -35.14
CA ILE A 537 -9.71 4.30 -36.27
C ILE A 537 -11.07 3.84 -35.74
N GLY A 538 -11.06 2.99 -34.71
CA GLY A 538 -12.28 2.52 -34.04
C GLY A 538 -13.14 3.68 -33.51
N LEU A 539 -12.52 4.64 -32.80
CA LEU A 539 -13.18 5.83 -32.27
C LEU A 539 -13.89 6.63 -33.36
N HIS A 540 -13.21 6.91 -34.47
CA HIS A 540 -13.79 7.71 -35.54
C HIS A 540 -14.97 7.00 -36.21
N VAL A 541 -14.85 5.70 -36.45
CA VAL A 541 -15.95 4.88 -36.98
C VAL A 541 -17.12 4.84 -36.00
N SER A 542 -16.88 4.42 -34.77
CA SER A 542 -17.92 4.29 -33.75
C SER A 542 -18.63 5.60 -33.45
N ARG A 543 -17.91 6.73 -33.41
CA ARG A 543 -18.51 8.05 -33.22
C ARG A 543 -19.40 8.46 -34.38
N TYR A 544 -19.02 8.10 -35.62
CA TYR A 544 -19.83 8.38 -36.81
C TYR A 544 -21.11 7.53 -36.83
N LEU A 545 -21.00 6.25 -36.51
CA LEU A 545 -22.16 5.35 -36.38
C LEU A 545 -23.09 5.76 -35.22
N ALA A 546 -22.54 6.17 -34.08
CA ALA A 546 -23.29 6.67 -32.95
C ALA A 546 -24.10 7.94 -33.30
N ALA A 547 -23.54 8.81 -34.16
CA ALA A 547 -24.25 9.99 -34.62
C ALA A 547 -25.51 9.63 -35.42
N TYR A 548 -25.50 8.54 -36.18
CA TYR A 548 -26.71 8.04 -36.84
C TYR A 548 -27.71 7.45 -35.85
N GLN A 549 -27.25 6.62 -34.91
CA GLN A 549 -28.13 6.01 -33.89
C GLN A 549 -28.81 7.03 -32.98
N LEU A 550 -28.12 8.15 -32.69
CA LEU A 550 -28.66 9.27 -31.92
C LEU A 550 -29.49 10.24 -32.78
N GLY A 551 -29.62 9.99 -34.09
CA GLY A 551 -30.45 10.79 -35.00
C GLY A 551 -29.84 12.14 -35.41
N TYR A 552 -28.53 12.32 -35.30
CA TYR A 552 -27.85 13.56 -35.69
C TYR A 552 -27.56 13.65 -37.20
N ILE A 553 -27.50 12.50 -37.87
CA ILE A 553 -27.31 12.37 -39.31
C ILE A 553 -28.34 11.39 -39.86
N ASP A 554 -28.86 11.68 -41.05
CA ASP A 554 -29.95 10.89 -41.65
C ASP A 554 -29.47 9.69 -42.48
N THR A 555 -28.18 9.66 -42.83
CA THR A 555 -27.59 8.59 -43.66
C THR A 555 -26.17 8.25 -43.24
N VAL A 556 -25.78 7.00 -43.49
CA VAL A 556 -24.42 6.50 -43.26
C VAL A 556 -23.75 6.12 -44.57
N TRP A 557 -22.45 6.40 -44.69
CA TRP A 557 -21.66 5.96 -45.82
C TRP A 557 -21.56 4.42 -45.90
N GLU A 558 -22.15 3.83 -46.93
CA GLU A 558 -22.09 2.40 -47.23
C GLU A 558 -22.05 2.18 -48.76
N PRO A 559 -20.86 1.92 -49.34
CA PRO A 559 -20.71 1.82 -50.79
C PRO A 559 -20.91 0.40 -51.35
N PHE A 560 -20.96 -0.65 -50.51
CA PHE A 560 -20.89 -2.04 -50.96
C PHE A 560 -22.16 -2.85 -50.67
N PHE A 561 -22.86 -2.54 -49.58
CA PHE A 561 -23.92 -3.41 -49.08
C PHE A 561 -25.28 -2.70 -49.04
N THR A 562 -26.32 -3.35 -49.58
CA THR A 562 -27.71 -2.88 -49.54
C THR A 562 -28.42 -3.45 -48.31
N GLY A 563 -29.45 -2.77 -47.81
CA GLY A 563 -30.33 -3.28 -46.76
C GLY A 563 -31.44 -4.18 -47.32
N PRO A 564 -31.37 -5.52 -47.17
CA PRO A 564 -32.34 -6.44 -47.75
C PRO A 564 -33.71 -6.38 -47.09
N ALA A 565 -33.80 -6.07 -45.78
CA ALA A 565 -35.08 -6.04 -45.08
C ALA A 565 -35.84 -4.71 -45.22
N SER A 566 -35.12 -3.61 -45.48
CA SER A 566 -35.69 -2.27 -45.61
C SER A 566 -35.16 -1.57 -46.87
N PRO A 567 -35.98 -1.39 -47.93
CA PRO A 567 -35.53 -0.80 -49.19
C PRO A 567 -34.99 0.64 -49.07
N GLU A 568 -35.29 1.31 -47.96
CA GLU A 568 -34.88 2.69 -47.68
C GLU A 568 -33.55 2.78 -46.91
N LYS A 569 -33.02 1.66 -46.39
CA LYS A 569 -31.77 1.59 -45.64
C LYS A 569 -30.66 0.94 -46.44
N ASN A 570 -29.43 1.40 -46.28
CA ASN A 570 -28.25 0.65 -46.71
C ASN A 570 -27.86 -0.44 -45.69
N GLY A 571 -26.88 -1.30 -46.03
CA GLY A 571 -26.49 -2.43 -45.19
C GLY A 571 -25.98 -2.01 -43.81
N THR A 572 -25.20 -0.94 -43.72
CA THR A 572 -24.71 -0.41 -42.44
C THR A 572 -25.87 0.11 -41.58
N GLU A 573 -26.78 0.89 -42.15
CA GLU A 573 -27.95 1.45 -41.45
C GLU A 573 -28.86 0.34 -40.91
N GLU A 574 -29.07 -0.73 -41.68
CA GLU A 574 -29.85 -1.89 -41.25
C GLU A 574 -29.21 -2.62 -40.06
N ILE A 575 -27.89 -2.76 -40.05
CA ILE A 575 -27.17 -3.44 -38.96
C ILE A 575 -27.21 -2.65 -37.66
N ILE A 576 -26.88 -1.36 -37.70
CA ILE A 576 -26.79 -0.52 -36.50
C ILE A 576 -28.17 -0.09 -35.95
N THR A 577 -29.26 -0.47 -36.63
CA THR A 577 -30.64 -0.32 -36.13
C THR A 577 -31.37 -1.65 -36.08
N SER A 578 -30.62 -2.75 -36.07
CA SER A 578 -31.18 -4.09 -35.93
C SER A 578 -31.66 -4.36 -34.51
N SER A 579 -32.52 -5.37 -34.33
CA SER A 579 -32.99 -5.82 -33.01
C SER A 579 -31.85 -6.24 -32.07
N VAL A 580 -30.70 -6.65 -32.62
CA VAL A 580 -29.49 -6.98 -31.85
C VAL A 580 -28.82 -5.71 -31.30
N SER A 581 -28.80 -4.63 -32.10
CA SER A 581 -28.27 -3.33 -31.70
C SER A 581 -29.21 -2.63 -30.69
N GLU A 582 -30.52 -2.67 -30.95
CA GLU A 582 -31.56 -2.12 -30.05
C GLU A 582 -31.72 -2.87 -28.72
N ALA A 583 -31.09 -4.05 -28.56
CA ALA A 583 -31.10 -4.79 -27.31
C ALA A 583 -30.32 -4.09 -26.18
N TRP A 584 -29.45 -3.12 -26.53
CA TRP A 584 -28.68 -2.36 -25.56
C TRP A 584 -29.46 -1.14 -25.02
N PRO A 585 -29.31 -0.78 -23.74
CA PRO A 585 -30.00 0.37 -23.14
C PRO A 585 -29.48 1.74 -23.63
N VAL A 586 -28.36 1.73 -24.35
CA VAL A 586 -27.67 2.90 -24.92
C VAL A 586 -27.21 2.55 -26.34
N PRO A 587 -26.93 3.53 -27.21
CA PRO A 587 -26.38 3.27 -28.55
C PRO A 587 -25.09 2.44 -28.46
N ASP A 588 -25.08 1.25 -29.08
CA ASP A 588 -23.94 0.32 -29.02
C ASP A 588 -22.67 0.91 -29.69
N ALA A 589 -22.81 1.64 -30.78
CA ALA A 589 -21.70 2.35 -31.42
C ALA A 589 -21.19 3.48 -30.52
N GLY A 590 -22.08 4.10 -29.73
CA GLY A 590 -21.71 5.07 -28.71
C GLY A 590 -20.87 4.44 -27.60
N LEU A 591 -21.28 3.27 -27.10
CA LEU A 591 -20.51 2.50 -26.11
C LEU A 591 -19.15 2.04 -26.67
N GLY A 592 -19.10 1.66 -27.94
CA GLY A 592 -17.87 1.40 -28.66
C GLY A 592 -16.95 2.63 -28.69
N ALA A 593 -17.50 3.81 -29.00
CA ALA A 593 -16.72 5.06 -29.00
C ALA A 593 -16.12 5.36 -27.63
N VAL A 594 -16.87 5.20 -26.53
CA VAL A 594 -16.35 5.37 -25.16
C VAL A 594 -15.23 4.38 -24.86
N THR A 595 -15.38 3.12 -25.27
CA THR A 595 -14.34 2.10 -25.13
C THR A 595 -13.06 2.55 -25.82
N TYR A 596 -13.12 2.94 -27.09
CA TYR A 596 -11.94 3.40 -27.83
C TYR A 596 -11.32 4.67 -27.21
N MET A 597 -12.12 5.60 -26.68
CA MET A 597 -11.59 6.75 -25.94
C MET A 597 -10.79 6.32 -24.69
N LEU A 598 -11.31 5.35 -23.93
CA LEU A 598 -10.63 4.80 -22.77
C LEU A 598 -9.38 4.01 -23.16
N GLU A 599 -9.41 3.23 -24.24
CA GLU A 599 -8.23 2.53 -24.79
C GLU A 599 -7.11 3.52 -25.13
N ILE A 600 -7.45 4.62 -25.81
CA ILE A 600 -6.47 5.68 -26.14
C ILE A 600 -5.87 6.27 -24.87
N LEU A 601 -6.72 6.66 -23.90
CA LEU A 601 -6.27 7.29 -22.65
C LEU A 601 -5.39 6.35 -21.83
N ILE A 602 -5.82 5.10 -21.63
CA ILE A 602 -5.06 4.07 -20.90
C ILE A 602 -3.78 3.70 -21.64
N GLY A 603 -3.80 3.65 -22.97
CA GLY A 603 -2.62 3.46 -23.81
C GLY A 603 -1.54 4.51 -23.55
N PHE A 604 -1.92 5.77 -23.34
CA PHE A 604 -1.00 6.86 -22.98
C PHE A 604 -0.49 6.82 -21.54
N ILE A 605 -1.23 6.22 -20.60
CA ILE A 605 -0.83 6.18 -19.19
C ILE A 605 0.39 5.28 -18.97
N GLY A 606 1.32 5.78 -18.17
CA GLY A 606 2.40 4.98 -17.60
C GLY A 606 3.76 5.11 -18.29
N SER A 607 4.77 4.53 -17.63
CA SER A 607 6.14 4.44 -18.13
C SER A 607 6.40 3.07 -18.76
N ARG A 608 7.64 2.84 -19.22
CA ARG A 608 8.16 1.54 -19.63
C ARG A 608 8.16 0.50 -18.47
N GLN A 609 7.93 0.95 -17.24
CA GLN A 609 7.85 0.09 -16.06
C GLN A 609 6.39 -0.19 -15.64
N ARG A 610 5.38 0.18 -16.45
CA ARG A 610 3.97 0.08 -16.04
C ARG A 610 3.49 -1.35 -15.77
N TRP A 611 4.11 -2.36 -16.39
CA TRP A 611 3.86 -3.78 -16.09
C TRP A 611 4.05 -4.16 -14.61
N ARG A 612 4.93 -3.47 -13.87
CA ARG A 612 5.13 -3.68 -12.42
C ARG A 612 4.66 -2.52 -11.54
N THR A 613 4.65 -1.29 -12.07
CA THR A 613 4.26 -0.10 -11.30
C THR A 613 2.74 0.13 -11.28
N MET A 614 2.02 -0.30 -12.32
CA MET A 614 0.55 -0.22 -12.41
C MET A 614 -0.06 -1.52 -13.00
N PRO A 615 0.13 -2.69 -12.37
CA PRO A 615 -0.37 -3.97 -12.90
C PRO A 615 -1.88 -3.96 -13.19
N TRP A 616 -2.68 -3.35 -12.31
CA TRP A 616 -4.12 -3.23 -12.49
C TRP A 616 -4.51 -2.55 -13.81
N LEU A 617 -3.76 -1.52 -14.20
CA LEU A 617 -4.04 -0.74 -15.40
C LEU A 617 -3.73 -1.56 -16.65
N VAL A 618 -2.65 -2.34 -16.64
CA VAL A 618 -2.31 -3.27 -17.73
C VAL A 618 -3.38 -4.37 -17.86
N LEU A 619 -3.82 -4.95 -16.74
CA LEU A 619 -4.86 -5.98 -16.78
C LEU A 619 -6.18 -5.42 -17.32
N ILE A 620 -6.62 -4.24 -16.87
CA ILE A 620 -7.82 -3.59 -17.41
C ILE A 620 -7.65 -3.32 -18.91
N PHE A 621 -6.48 -2.81 -19.34
CA PHE A 621 -6.21 -2.51 -20.74
C PHE A 621 -6.35 -3.76 -21.62
N GLY A 622 -5.75 -4.88 -21.22
CA GLY A 622 -5.88 -6.12 -21.95
C GLY A 622 -7.27 -6.76 -21.88
N ILE A 623 -7.99 -6.62 -20.74
CA ILE A 623 -9.39 -7.04 -20.59
C ILE A 623 -10.33 -6.20 -21.47
N MET A 624 -10.01 -4.94 -21.72
CA MET A 624 -10.77 -4.15 -22.67
C MET A 624 -10.55 -4.68 -24.09
N ILE A 625 -9.31 -4.89 -24.51
CA ILE A 625 -9.00 -5.27 -25.90
C ILE A 625 -9.47 -6.70 -26.24
N VAL A 626 -9.19 -7.69 -25.38
CA VAL A 626 -9.39 -9.11 -25.74
C VAL A 626 -10.89 -9.49 -25.71
N PRO A 627 -11.60 -9.38 -24.57
CA PRO A 627 -13.05 -9.54 -24.51
C PRO A 627 -13.86 -8.68 -25.49
N LEU A 628 -13.60 -7.37 -25.61
CA LEU A 628 -14.39 -6.55 -26.55
C LEU A 628 -14.01 -6.83 -28.01
N GLY A 629 -12.79 -7.27 -28.29
CA GLY A 629 -12.42 -7.87 -29.57
C GLY A 629 -13.30 -9.08 -29.89
N ALA A 630 -13.51 -9.99 -28.94
CA ALA A 630 -14.39 -11.14 -29.11
C ALA A 630 -15.86 -10.74 -29.34
N VAL A 631 -16.36 -9.71 -28.66
CA VAL A 631 -17.70 -9.14 -28.92
C VAL A 631 -17.77 -8.59 -30.35
N SER A 632 -16.76 -7.83 -30.79
CA SER A 632 -16.68 -7.27 -32.14
C SER A 632 -16.66 -8.35 -33.23
N ILE A 633 -15.93 -9.46 -33.00
CA ILE A 633 -15.93 -10.64 -33.89
C ILE A 633 -17.30 -11.30 -33.93
N THR A 634 -17.97 -11.40 -32.78
CA THR A 634 -19.33 -11.95 -32.70
C THR A 634 -20.31 -11.14 -33.54
N PHE A 635 -20.20 -9.80 -33.53
CA PHE A 635 -20.99 -8.94 -34.41
C PHE A 635 -20.67 -9.16 -35.89
N ILE A 636 -19.40 -9.37 -36.27
CA ILE A 636 -19.07 -9.72 -37.66
C ILE A 636 -19.77 -11.03 -38.08
N ILE A 637 -19.73 -12.05 -37.23
CA ILE A 637 -20.31 -13.37 -37.50
C ILE A 637 -21.82 -13.28 -37.67
N ILE A 638 -22.49 -12.50 -36.82
CA ILE A 638 -23.95 -12.41 -36.79
C ILE A 638 -24.50 -11.66 -38.02
N GLN A 639 -23.77 -10.67 -38.57
CA GLN A 639 -24.23 -9.82 -39.67
C GLN A 639 -24.81 -10.61 -40.87
N PRO A 640 -24.04 -11.46 -41.57
CA PRO A 640 -24.58 -12.21 -42.71
C PRO A 640 -25.44 -13.43 -42.33
N ILE A 641 -25.30 -13.92 -41.09
CA ILE A 641 -26.03 -15.12 -40.64
C ILE A 641 -27.46 -14.78 -40.22
N ILE A 642 -27.64 -13.68 -39.48
CA ILE A 642 -28.93 -13.28 -38.89
C ILE A 642 -29.56 -12.11 -39.64
N LEU A 643 -28.76 -11.15 -40.10
CA LEU A 643 -29.25 -9.90 -40.71
C LEU A 643 -29.15 -9.88 -42.24
N ASP A 644 -28.57 -10.92 -42.85
CA ASP A 644 -28.40 -11.12 -44.29
C ASP A 644 -27.76 -9.94 -45.05
N THR A 645 -26.99 -9.10 -44.35
CA THR A 645 -26.24 -7.98 -44.93
C THR A 645 -24.94 -7.74 -44.16
N TRP A 646 -24.17 -6.74 -44.57
CA TRP A 646 -22.87 -6.39 -43.99
C TRP A 646 -22.76 -4.89 -43.79
N CYS A 647 -21.91 -4.52 -42.83
CA CYS A 647 -21.60 -3.14 -42.50
C CYS A 647 -20.12 -2.90 -42.79
N THR A 648 -19.82 -2.13 -43.85
CA THR A 648 -18.44 -1.83 -44.28
C THR A 648 -17.63 -1.22 -43.15
N LEU A 649 -18.21 -0.23 -42.47
CA LEU A 649 -17.53 0.47 -41.37
C LEU A 649 -17.33 -0.42 -40.14
N CYS A 650 -18.30 -1.29 -39.82
CA CYS A 650 -18.20 -2.23 -38.72
C CYS A 650 -17.08 -3.26 -38.97
N LEU A 651 -16.93 -3.73 -40.22
CA LEU A 651 -15.81 -4.59 -40.62
C LEU A 651 -14.45 -3.90 -40.43
N ILE A 652 -14.35 -2.62 -40.79
CA ILE A 652 -13.12 -1.84 -40.59
C ILE A 652 -12.81 -1.71 -39.09
N ALA A 653 -13.78 -1.32 -38.28
CA ALA A 653 -13.61 -1.17 -36.83
C ALA A 653 -13.24 -2.50 -36.15
N ALA A 654 -13.94 -3.58 -36.50
CA ALA A 654 -13.67 -4.90 -35.94
C ALA A 654 -12.32 -5.48 -36.42
N SER A 655 -11.89 -5.16 -37.65
CA SER A 655 -10.53 -5.49 -38.11
C SER A 655 -9.47 -4.72 -37.33
N ALA A 656 -9.71 -3.43 -37.07
CA ALA A 656 -8.79 -2.62 -36.25
C ALA A 656 -8.68 -3.20 -34.84
N MET A 657 -9.80 -3.54 -34.20
CA MET A 657 -9.83 -4.18 -32.87
C MET A 657 -9.12 -5.54 -32.86
N LEU A 658 -9.36 -6.37 -33.87
CA LEU A 658 -8.71 -7.68 -33.98
C LEU A 658 -7.19 -7.56 -34.08
N LEU A 659 -6.69 -6.55 -34.81
CA LEU A 659 -5.26 -6.28 -34.94
C LEU A 659 -4.62 -5.74 -33.65
N GLN A 660 -5.40 -5.20 -32.70
CA GLN A 660 -4.87 -4.76 -31.40
C GLN A 660 -4.50 -5.93 -30.49
N ILE A 661 -5.24 -7.05 -30.57
CA ILE A 661 -5.07 -8.22 -29.70
C ILE A 661 -3.62 -8.67 -29.57
N PRO A 662 -2.86 -8.94 -30.65
CA PRO A 662 -1.51 -9.46 -30.50
C PRO A 662 -0.54 -8.46 -29.82
N TYR A 663 -0.74 -7.15 -29.95
CA TYR A 663 0.12 -6.15 -29.30
C TYR A 663 -0.12 -6.04 -27.79
N SER A 664 -1.29 -6.41 -27.29
CA SER A 664 -1.62 -6.29 -25.86
C SER A 664 -1.21 -7.49 -25.02
N LEU A 665 -0.96 -8.65 -25.65
CA LEU A 665 -0.71 -9.91 -24.95
C LEU A 665 0.63 -9.96 -24.25
N ASP A 666 1.69 -9.38 -24.82
CA ASP A 666 3.02 -9.39 -24.21
C ASP A 666 3.00 -8.71 -22.84
N GLU A 667 2.33 -7.56 -22.72
CA GLU A 667 2.24 -6.81 -21.47
C GLU A 667 1.39 -7.53 -20.41
N LEU A 668 0.29 -8.17 -20.84
CA LEU A 668 -0.53 -9.02 -19.98
C LEU A 668 0.27 -10.20 -19.41
N VAL A 669 1.08 -10.87 -20.25
CA VAL A 669 1.89 -12.03 -19.83
C VAL A 669 2.97 -11.59 -18.85
N ALA A 670 3.71 -10.52 -19.15
CA ALA A 670 4.75 -10.00 -18.26
C ALA A 670 4.20 -9.58 -16.90
N THR A 671 3.06 -8.87 -16.89
CA THR A 671 2.37 -8.44 -15.66
C THR A 671 1.87 -9.66 -14.86
N THR A 672 1.34 -10.68 -15.54
CA THR A 672 0.91 -11.92 -14.87
C THR A 672 2.10 -12.67 -14.26
N GLN A 673 3.22 -12.77 -14.99
CA GLN A 673 4.44 -13.40 -14.45
C GLN A 673 4.97 -12.64 -13.23
N PHE A 674 4.96 -11.30 -13.27
CA PHE A 674 5.30 -10.43 -12.14
C PHE A 674 4.45 -10.69 -10.91
N LEU A 675 3.12 -10.65 -11.08
CA LEU A 675 2.18 -10.89 -10.00
C LEU A 675 2.32 -12.30 -9.39
N ILE A 676 2.59 -13.31 -10.23
CA ILE A 676 2.87 -14.68 -9.76
C ILE A 676 4.17 -14.73 -8.95
N ARG A 677 5.25 -14.09 -9.41
CA ARG A 677 6.54 -14.02 -8.69
C ARG A 677 6.36 -13.40 -7.30
N ARG A 678 5.71 -12.23 -7.24
CA ARG A 678 5.49 -11.53 -5.97
C ARG A 678 4.63 -12.34 -5.01
N LYS A 679 3.58 -13.00 -5.51
CA LYS A 679 2.78 -13.94 -4.71
C LYS A 679 3.61 -15.13 -4.19
N THR A 680 4.51 -15.68 -5.02
CA THR A 680 5.37 -16.80 -4.60
C THR A 680 6.42 -16.42 -3.57
N GLN A 681 6.80 -15.14 -3.50
CA GLN A 681 7.68 -14.57 -2.48
C GLN A 681 6.92 -14.22 -1.18
N GLY A 682 5.60 -14.42 -1.12
CA GLY A 682 4.79 -14.17 0.08
C GLY A 682 4.15 -12.78 0.14
N HIS A 683 4.31 -11.94 -0.90
CA HIS A 683 3.69 -10.61 -0.94
C HIS A 683 2.18 -10.67 -1.23
N SER A 684 1.46 -9.65 -0.76
CA SER A 684 0.03 -9.48 -1.04
C SER A 684 -0.21 -9.16 -2.52
N LEU A 685 -0.84 -10.11 -3.22
CA LEU A 685 -1.25 -9.94 -4.61
C LEU A 685 -2.14 -8.72 -4.83
N LEU A 686 -3.09 -8.46 -3.90
CA LEU A 686 -4.04 -7.36 -4.02
C LEU A 686 -3.36 -6.00 -3.93
N ARG A 687 -2.43 -5.86 -2.98
CA ARG A 687 -1.65 -4.63 -2.81
C ARG A 687 -0.74 -4.40 -4.01
N THR A 688 0.07 -5.40 -4.37
CA THR A 688 0.97 -5.34 -5.54
C THR A 688 0.20 -5.00 -6.81
N LEU A 689 -1.03 -5.51 -6.98
CA LEU A 689 -1.88 -5.20 -8.13
C LEU A 689 -2.19 -3.69 -8.24
N PHE A 690 -2.51 -3.01 -7.14
CA PHE A 690 -2.95 -1.60 -7.15
C PHE A 690 -1.81 -0.59 -7.05
N VAL A 691 -0.80 -0.84 -6.21
CA VAL A 691 0.29 0.13 -5.96
C VAL A 691 1.61 -0.22 -6.65
N GLY A 692 1.70 -1.42 -7.25
CA GLY A 692 2.92 -1.91 -7.87
C GLY A 692 4.02 -2.27 -6.87
N ASP A 693 5.10 -2.87 -7.39
CA ASP A 693 6.26 -3.27 -6.59
C ASP A 693 7.57 -3.24 -7.39
N THR A 694 8.69 -3.52 -6.72
CA THR A 694 9.97 -3.81 -7.37
C THR A 694 10.01 -5.22 -7.95
N ASP A 695 11.00 -5.50 -8.82
CA ASP A 695 11.26 -6.84 -9.30
C ASP A 695 12.75 -7.20 -9.30
N ASP A 696 13.08 -8.48 -9.45
CA ASP A 696 14.47 -8.94 -9.44
C ASP A 696 15.26 -8.32 -10.61
N GLY A 697 16.41 -7.71 -10.31
CA GLY A 697 17.28 -7.09 -11.30
C GLY A 697 17.40 -5.57 -11.15
N ARG A 698 18.50 -5.01 -11.66
CA ARG A 698 18.73 -3.57 -11.65
C ARG A 698 18.33 -2.97 -12.99
N ASP A 699 17.96 -1.69 -12.98
CA ASP A 699 17.72 -0.93 -14.21
C ASP A 699 19.08 -0.58 -14.85
N GLU A 700 19.67 -1.55 -15.55
CA GLU A 700 21.00 -1.44 -16.15
C GLU A 700 20.99 -0.72 -17.52
N LEU A 701 19.80 -0.45 -18.07
CA LEU A 701 19.68 0.21 -19.36
C LEU A 701 19.60 1.73 -19.19
N PRO A 702 20.49 2.51 -19.86
CA PRO A 702 20.27 3.94 -19.97
C PRO A 702 18.92 4.18 -20.66
N PRO A 703 18.22 5.30 -20.39
CA PRO A 703 16.97 5.63 -21.04
C PRO A 703 17.20 5.78 -22.54
N GLU A 704 17.01 4.69 -23.29
CA GLU A 704 16.97 4.75 -24.73
C GLU A 704 15.76 5.60 -25.12
N ASN A 705 16.03 6.71 -25.81
CA ASN A 705 14.98 7.53 -26.38
C ASN A 705 14.44 6.80 -27.61
N GLU A 706 13.40 5.97 -27.45
CA GLU A 706 12.72 5.25 -28.53
C GLU A 706 12.41 6.14 -29.75
N PHE A 707 12.23 7.45 -29.53
CA PHE A 707 11.91 8.45 -30.54
C PHE A 707 13.12 9.27 -31.06
N THR A 708 14.37 8.92 -30.74
CA THR A 708 15.56 9.56 -31.38
C THR A 708 15.99 8.90 -32.68
N ALA A 709 15.44 7.73 -33.01
CA ALA A 709 15.69 7.05 -34.26
C ALA A 709 15.04 7.78 -35.46
N THR A 710 15.41 7.38 -36.68
CA THR A 710 14.78 7.96 -37.89
C THR A 710 13.29 7.60 -37.96
N PRO A 711 12.42 8.44 -38.57
CA PRO A 711 10.99 8.15 -38.67
C PRO A 711 10.65 6.78 -39.28
N LEU A 712 11.43 6.33 -40.27
CA LEU A 712 11.23 5.01 -40.89
C LEU A 712 11.58 3.85 -39.94
N ALA A 713 12.62 4.01 -39.11
CA ALA A 713 12.95 3.03 -38.08
C ALA A 713 11.86 2.96 -37.02
N ILE A 714 11.39 4.11 -36.53
CA ILE A 714 10.27 4.20 -35.57
C ILE A 714 9.03 3.49 -36.12
N ILE A 715 8.63 3.77 -37.36
CA ILE A 715 7.47 3.12 -37.99
C ILE A 715 7.70 1.61 -38.09
N LYS A 716 8.88 1.17 -38.53
CA LYS A 716 9.18 -0.25 -38.62
C LYS A 716 9.06 -0.93 -37.26
N ASP A 717 9.75 -0.41 -36.25
CA ASP A 717 9.79 -0.97 -34.90
C ASP A 717 8.41 -0.95 -34.24
N THR A 718 7.60 0.08 -34.50
CA THR A 718 6.18 0.17 -34.07
C THR A 718 5.35 -1.02 -34.57
N TRP A 719 5.49 -1.40 -35.85
CA TRP A 719 4.65 -2.45 -36.45
C TRP A 719 5.27 -3.86 -36.39
N THR A 720 6.54 -3.97 -36.01
CA THR A 720 7.24 -5.27 -35.89
C THR A 720 7.64 -5.64 -34.46
N GLY A 721 7.45 -4.74 -33.49
CA GLY A 721 7.71 -5.02 -32.09
C GLY A 721 6.76 -6.11 -31.56
N GLY A 722 7.32 -7.13 -30.89
CA GLY A 722 6.54 -8.19 -30.19
C GLY A 722 5.72 -9.13 -31.10
N ILE A 723 5.61 -8.83 -32.40
CA ILE A 723 4.74 -9.52 -33.34
C ILE A 723 5.53 -10.02 -34.55
N SER A 724 5.20 -11.22 -35.01
CA SER A 724 5.64 -11.72 -36.30
C SER A 724 4.50 -12.32 -37.11
N LEU A 725 4.52 -12.06 -38.43
CA LEU A 725 3.61 -12.64 -39.42
C LEU A 725 4.33 -13.67 -40.29
N PRO A 726 4.46 -14.93 -39.84
CA PRO A 726 4.88 -16.04 -40.69
C PRO A 726 4.01 -16.14 -41.95
N TRP A 727 4.63 -16.51 -43.07
CA TRP A 727 3.90 -16.73 -44.34
C TRP A 727 2.78 -17.76 -44.20
N THR A 728 2.93 -18.75 -43.31
CA THR A 728 1.91 -19.76 -43.05
C THR A 728 0.66 -19.15 -42.43
N LEU A 729 0.81 -18.28 -41.43
CA LEU A 729 -0.32 -17.55 -40.83
C LEU A 729 -0.95 -16.59 -41.83
N ALA A 730 -0.15 -15.90 -42.64
CA ALA A 730 -0.68 -15.02 -43.69
C ALA A 730 -1.57 -15.79 -44.68
N LEU A 731 -1.15 -16.98 -45.12
CA LEU A 731 -1.98 -17.84 -45.97
C LEU A 731 -3.22 -18.36 -45.23
N THR A 732 -3.10 -18.73 -43.95
CA THR A 732 -4.26 -19.14 -43.14
C THR A 732 -5.30 -18.02 -43.01
N MET A 733 -4.85 -16.78 -42.82
CA MET A 733 -5.71 -15.60 -42.80
C MET A 733 -6.41 -15.41 -44.16
N LEU A 734 -5.69 -15.55 -45.28
CA LEU A 734 -6.29 -15.44 -46.61
C LEU A 734 -7.35 -16.51 -46.85
N VAL A 735 -7.12 -17.76 -46.42
CA VAL A 735 -8.13 -18.83 -46.50
C VAL A 735 -9.32 -18.52 -45.60
N GLY A 736 -9.10 -18.05 -44.37
CA GLY A 736 -10.17 -17.65 -43.45
C GLY A 736 -11.04 -16.52 -44.00
N ILE A 737 -10.42 -15.47 -44.56
CA ILE A 737 -11.12 -14.38 -45.24
C ILE A 737 -11.92 -14.93 -46.43
N TRP A 738 -11.31 -15.76 -47.27
CA TRP A 738 -12.02 -16.35 -48.41
C TRP A 738 -13.26 -17.16 -47.99
N LEU A 739 -13.17 -17.94 -46.89
CA LEU A 739 -14.30 -18.68 -46.32
C LEU A 739 -15.45 -17.76 -45.89
N MET A 740 -15.16 -16.55 -45.40
CA MET A 740 -16.18 -15.56 -45.06
C MET A 740 -16.93 -15.00 -46.27
N PHE A 741 -16.38 -15.16 -47.49
CA PHE A 741 -16.91 -14.65 -48.74
C PHE A 741 -17.28 -15.76 -49.75
N THR A 742 -17.52 -16.99 -49.30
CA THR A 742 -17.94 -18.10 -50.17
C THR A 742 -19.28 -17.85 -50.86
N ARG A 743 -20.16 -17.05 -50.24
CA ARG A 743 -21.41 -16.56 -50.86
C ARG A 743 -21.17 -15.83 -52.19
N LEU A 744 -20.07 -15.11 -52.31
CA LEU A 744 -19.72 -14.37 -53.54
C LEU A 744 -18.92 -15.21 -54.54
N THR A 745 -18.06 -16.10 -54.03
CA THR A 745 -17.09 -16.82 -54.88
C THR A 745 -17.58 -18.19 -55.35
N LEU A 746 -18.43 -18.85 -54.57
CA LEU A 746 -18.95 -20.19 -54.84
C LEU A 746 -20.49 -20.23 -54.94
N ASP A 747 -21.16 -19.07 -54.85
CA ASP A 747 -22.63 -18.97 -54.82
C ASP A 747 -23.26 -19.85 -53.71
N SER A 748 -22.52 -19.99 -52.59
CA SER A 748 -22.97 -20.79 -51.45
C SER A 748 -24.16 -20.12 -50.76
N SER A 749 -25.18 -20.88 -50.39
CA SER A 749 -26.36 -20.36 -49.68
C SER A 749 -26.77 -21.26 -48.51
N GLY A 750 -27.66 -20.75 -47.64
CA GLY A 750 -28.19 -21.48 -46.49
C GLY A 750 -27.16 -21.80 -45.41
N ASP A 751 -27.40 -22.89 -44.67
CA ASP A 751 -26.60 -23.27 -43.50
C ASP A 751 -25.12 -23.53 -43.81
N MET A 752 -24.81 -23.95 -45.04
CA MET A 752 -23.44 -24.17 -45.48
C MET A 752 -22.63 -22.87 -45.49
N ALA A 753 -23.20 -21.81 -46.08
CA ALA A 753 -22.56 -20.51 -46.13
C ALA A 753 -22.40 -19.90 -44.72
N ASN A 754 -23.36 -20.17 -43.82
CA ASN A 754 -23.29 -19.74 -42.42
C ASN A 754 -22.14 -20.45 -41.68
N ALA A 755 -21.98 -21.75 -41.89
CA ALA A 755 -20.89 -22.53 -41.30
C ALA A 755 -19.52 -22.11 -41.84
N GLU A 756 -19.38 -21.89 -43.16
CA GLU A 756 -18.14 -21.39 -43.76
C GLU A 756 -17.78 -20.00 -43.25
N HIS A 757 -18.76 -19.10 -43.13
CA HIS A 757 -18.55 -17.76 -42.60
C HIS A 757 -18.10 -17.78 -41.12
N LEU A 758 -18.78 -18.54 -40.28
CA LEU A 758 -18.42 -18.72 -38.87
C LEU A 758 -17.01 -19.29 -38.72
N ILE A 759 -16.70 -20.37 -39.43
CA ILE A 759 -15.39 -21.02 -39.38
C ILE A 759 -14.31 -20.08 -39.92
N GLY A 760 -14.57 -19.37 -41.02
CA GLY A 760 -13.65 -18.40 -41.61
C GLY A 760 -13.30 -17.28 -40.64
N ALA A 761 -14.30 -16.70 -39.97
CA ALA A 761 -14.10 -15.68 -38.94
C ALA A 761 -13.26 -16.21 -37.76
N MET A 762 -13.56 -17.41 -37.27
CA MET A 762 -12.78 -18.03 -36.17
C MET A 762 -11.33 -18.32 -36.56
N VAL A 763 -11.11 -18.83 -37.78
CA VAL A 763 -9.76 -19.09 -38.31
C VAL A 763 -8.97 -17.80 -38.43
N LEU A 764 -9.60 -16.73 -38.92
CA LEU A 764 -8.98 -15.41 -39.01
C LEU A 764 -8.62 -14.87 -37.62
N THR A 765 -9.53 -14.95 -36.65
CA THR A 765 -9.29 -14.50 -35.27
C THR A 765 -8.11 -15.23 -34.63
N VAL A 766 -8.07 -16.55 -34.75
CA VAL A 766 -6.99 -17.37 -34.23
C VAL A 766 -5.67 -17.06 -34.92
N ALA A 767 -5.68 -16.88 -36.25
CA ALA A 767 -4.47 -16.57 -36.99
C ALA A 767 -3.88 -15.19 -36.62
N VAL A 768 -4.72 -14.17 -36.42
CA VAL A 768 -4.28 -12.84 -35.97
C VAL A 768 -3.77 -12.89 -34.53
N THR A 769 -4.48 -13.55 -33.63
CA THR A 769 -4.04 -13.73 -32.23
C THR A 769 -2.68 -14.42 -32.17
N ALA A 770 -2.49 -15.44 -33.01
CA ALA A 770 -1.24 -16.17 -33.11
C ALA A 770 -0.11 -15.38 -33.77
N MET A 771 -0.29 -14.11 -34.16
CA MET A 771 0.79 -13.23 -34.60
C MET A 771 1.69 -12.78 -33.45
N ALA A 772 1.18 -12.74 -32.22
CA ALA A 772 2.00 -12.54 -31.03
C ALA A 772 2.80 -13.81 -30.72
N ASP A 773 4.09 -13.66 -30.42
CA ASP A 773 4.95 -14.80 -30.08
C ASP A 773 4.44 -15.52 -28.82
N VAL A 774 3.98 -14.79 -27.79
CA VAL A 774 3.39 -15.38 -26.58
C VAL A 774 2.11 -16.18 -26.82
N ALA A 775 1.34 -15.87 -27.87
CA ALA A 775 0.12 -16.59 -28.22
C ALA A 775 0.26 -17.48 -29.45
N ARG A 776 1.48 -17.69 -29.94
CA ARG A 776 1.76 -18.55 -31.11
C ARG A 776 1.10 -19.93 -31.04
N PRO A 777 1.04 -20.63 -29.88
CA PRO A 777 0.39 -21.94 -29.79
C PRO A 777 -1.12 -21.92 -30.10
N VAL A 778 -1.79 -20.76 -29.97
CA VAL A 778 -3.23 -20.61 -30.25
C VAL A 778 -3.56 -21.00 -31.69
N ARG A 779 -2.61 -20.91 -32.63
CA ARG A 779 -2.80 -21.36 -34.03
C ARG A 779 -3.27 -22.81 -34.15
N PHE A 780 -2.97 -23.68 -33.18
CA PHE A 780 -3.42 -25.07 -33.23
C PHE A 780 -4.94 -25.22 -33.09
N LEU A 781 -5.65 -24.21 -32.56
CA LEU A 781 -7.11 -24.17 -32.58
C LEU A 781 -7.68 -24.16 -34.01
N ASN A 782 -6.92 -23.66 -35.00
CA ASN A 782 -7.33 -23.75 -36.41
C ASN A 782 -7.48 -25.18 -36.90
N ILE A 783 -6.80 -26.16 -36.29
CA ILE A 783 -6.96 -27.57 -36.63
C ILE A 783 -8.37 -28.04 -36.23
N LEU A 784 -8.91 -27.57 -35.11
CA LEU A 784 -10.27 -27.89 -34.67
C LEU A 784 -11.31 -27.27 -35.62
N PHE A 785 -11.14 -26.00 -35.98
CA PHE A 785 -12.02 -25.32 -36.93
C PHE A 785 -11.96 -25.95 -38.33
N ALA A 786 -10.77 -26.33 -38.79
CA ALA A 786 -10.59 -27.04 -40.04
C ALA A 786 -11.21 -28.44 -40.01
N ALA A 787 -11.12 -29.17 -38.89
CA ALA A 787 -11.79 -30.46 -38.74
C ALA A 787 -13.32 -30.30 -38.86
N GLY A 788 -13.89 -29.25 -38.26
CA GLY A 788 -15.29 -28.87 -38.49
C GLY A 788 -15.59 -28.64 -39.96
N LEU A 789 -14.75 -27.85 -40.65
CA LEU A 789 -14.89 -27.55 -42.08
C LEU A 789 -14.84 -28.80 -42.98
N LEU A 790 -14.09 -29.84 -42.58
CA LEU A 790 -14.05 -31.12 -43.32
C LEU A 790 -15.31 -31.97 -43.14
N ILE A 791 -16.07 -31.75 -42.07
CA ILE A 791 -17.27 -32.53 -41.73
C ILE A 791 -18.54 -31.87 -42.29
N VAL A 792 -18.63 -30.54 -42.16
CA VAL A 792 -19.80 -29.72 -42.51
C VAL A 792 -20.38 -29.98 -43.92
N PRO A 793 -19.58 -30.11 -45.00
CA PRO A 793 -20.11 -30.38 -46.33
C PRO A 793 -20.92 -31.68 -46.42
N PHE A 794 -20.55 -32.71 -45.65
CA PHE A 794 -21.26 -33.99 -45.62
C PHE A 794 -22.55 -33.92 -44.81
N VAL A 795 -22.57 -33.10 -43.76
CA VAL A 795 -23.77 -32.87 -42.94
C VAL A 795 -24.85 -32.15 -43.75
N TYR A 796 -24.45 -31.16 -44.56
CA TYR A 796 -25.37 -30.37 -45.39
C TYR A 796 -25.55 -30.90 -46.82
N GLY A 797 -24.95 -32.05 -47.17
CA GLY A 797 -25.16 -32.71 -48.46
C GLY A 797 -24.59 -31.98 -49.67
N ILE A 798 -23.51 -31.20 -49.50
CA ILE A 798 -22.86 -30.42 -50.57
C ILE A 798 -22.05 -31.35 -51.49
N THR A 799 -22.12 -31.12 -52.80
CA THR A 799 -21.42 -31.93 -53.82
C THR A 799 -20.73 -31.06 -54.88
N GLY A 800 -19.88 -31.68 -55.72
CA GLY A 800 -19.24 -30.98 -56.83
C GLY A 800 -18.08 -30.07 -56.43
N LEU A 801 -17.95 -28.93 -57.12
CA LEU A 801 -16.82 -28.01 -56.96
C LEU A 801 -16.75 -27.40 -55.55
N HIS A 802 -17.90 -27.09 -54.95
CA HIS A 802 -17.97 -26.52 -53.59
C HIS A 802 -17.41 -27.50 -52.56
N LEU A 803 -17.81 -28.78 -52.61
CA LEU A 803 -17.27 -29.82 -51.73
C LEU A 803 -15.74 -29.92 -51.82
N VAL A 804 -15.20 -29.93 -53.04
CA VAL A 804 -13.74 -30.00 -53.25
C VAL A 804 -13.05 -28.77 -52.68
N ALA A 805 -13.59 -27.57 -52.95
CA ALA A 805 -13.02 -26.31 -52.48
C ALA A 805 -12.98 -26.25 -50.93
N THR A 806 -14.08 -26.64 -50.26
CA THR A 806 -14.16 -26.65 -48.80
C THR A 806 -13.22 -27.70 -48.17
N ILE A 807 -13.12 -28.89 -48.76
CA ILE A 807 -12.18 -29.93 -48.29
C ILE A 807 -10.72 -29.45 -48.44
N VAL A 808 -10.38 -28.88 -49.59
CA VAL A 808 -9.04 -28.36 -49.86
C VAL A 808 -8.69 -27.25 -48.87
N ALA A 809 -9.63 -26.34 -48.58
CA ALA A 809 -9.44 -25.28 -47.59
C ALA A 809 -9.22 -25.85 -46.18
N GLY A 810 -10.00 -26.84 -45.75
CA GLY A 810 -9.81 -27.50 -44.47
C GLY A 810 -8.43 -28.17 -44.34
N ILE A 811 -8.00 -28.92 -45.35
CA ILE A 811 -6.66 -29.53 -45.37
C ILE A 811 -5.57 -28.46 -45.36
N ALA A 812 -5.73 -27.38 -46.15
CA ALA A 812 -4.78 -26.29 -46.19
C ALA A 812 -4.62 -25.62 -44.82
N ILE A 813 -5.71 -25.32 -44.12
CA ILE A 813 -5.67 -24.72 -42.77
C ILE A 813 -4.91 -25.62 -41.80
N ILE A 814 -5.15 -26.95 -41.83
CA ILE A 814 -4.41 -27.90 -40.98
C ILE A 814 -2.92 -27.83 -41.29
N LEU A 815 -2.53 -27.99 -42.56
CA LEU A 815 -1.13 -28.02 -42.98
C LEU A 815 -0.39 -26.72 -42.68
N LEU A 816 -1.06 -25.57 -42.84
CA LEU A 816 -0.50 -24.26 -42.56
C LEU A 816 -0.36 -23.98 -41.06
N SER A 817 -1.13 -24.65 -40.20
CA SER A 817 -1.09 -24.42 -38.74
C SER A 817 -0.04 -25.28 -38.01
N LEU A 818 0.56 -26.28 -38.67
CA LEU A 818 1.56 -27.17 -38.08
C LEU A 818 2.97 -26.56 -37.94
N PRO A 819 3.51 -25.75 -38.89
CA PRO A 819 4.86 -25.22 -38.80
C PRO A 819 5.07 -24.28 -37.60
N LYS A 820 6.18 -24.50 -36.88
CA LYS A 820 6.49 -23.78 -35.63
C LYS A 820 6.80 -22.29 -35.79
N GLY A 821 7.28 -21.86 -36.97
CA GLY A 821 7.70 -20.48 -37.21
C GLY A 821 9.01 -20.14 -36.49
N ARG A 822 9.44 -18.88 -36.59
CA ARG A 822 10.60 -18.35 -35.85
C ARG A 822 10.09 -17.57 -34.65
N ILE A 823 10.66 -17.82 -33.48
CA ILE A 823 10.45 -17.02 -32.27
C ILE A 823 11.51 -15.93 -32.28
N THR A 824 11.09 -14.68 -32.08
CA THR A 824 11.96 -13.51 -32.27
C THR A 824 12.53 -12.95 -30.97
N GLY A 825 11.91 -13.24 -29.82
CA GLY A 825 12.36 -12.75 -28.51
C GLY A 825 12.40 -13.81 -27.40
N SER A 826 12.76 -13.35 -26.20
CA SER A 826 12.77 -14.14 -24.96
C SER A 826 11.67 -13.65 -24.02
N TYR A 827 10.92 -14.57 -23.40
CA TYR A 827 9.72 -14.26 -22.60
C TYR A 827 9.82 -14.80 -21.17
N GLY A 828 11.05 -14.86 -20.65
CA GLY A 828 11.38 -15.44 -19.35
C GLY A 828 10.86 -16.87 -19.18
N SER A 829 10.20 -17.14 -18.05
CA SER A 829 9.61 -18.46 -17.75
C SER A 829 8.48 -18.88 -18.69
N TYR A 830 7.92 -17.95 -19.48
CA TYR A 830 6.85 -18.22 -20.43
C TYR A 830 7.36 -18.85 -21.72
N SER A 831 8.66 -18.67 -22.03
CA SER A 831 9.28 -19.21 -23.25
C SER A 831 9.08 -20.72 -23.43
N ARG A 832 8.90 -21.47 -22.33
CA ARG A 832 8.61 -22.92 -22.35
C ARG A 832 7.25 -23.29 -22.96
N PHE A 833 6.31 -22.34 -23.01
CA PHE A 833 4.97 -22.55 -23.54
C PHE A 833 4.85 -22.11 -25.01
N ILE A 834 5.84 -21.39 -25.53
CA ILE A 834 5.88 -20.93 -26.91
C ILE A 834 6.37 -22.08 -27.80
N VAL A 835 5.67 -22.35 -28.91
CA VAL A 835 5.88 -23.54 -29.76
C VAL A 835 6.14 -23.19 -31.21
#